data_AF-A0A1I0PYE7-F1
#
_entry.id   AF-A0A1I0PYE7-F1
#
_cell.length_a   1.000
_cell.length_b   1.000
_cell.length_c   1.000
_cell.angle_alpha   90.00
_cell.angle_beta   90.00
_cell.angle_gamma   90.00
#
_symmetry.space_group_name_H-M   'P 1'
#
loop_
_entity.id
_entity.type
_entity.pdbx_description
1 polymer ?
#
loop_
_entity_poly.entity_id
_entity_poly.type
_entity_poly.pdbx_seq_one_letter_code
_entity_poly.pdbx_strand_id
1 'polypeptide(L)'
;MHRRKLAILVGHADETGQSRFIKGFLQQAFSDDSDVFIFSMYRKYLDTEIREMGEMNIFNLIDPRRFDGIVILKDSIQTSNSTNGIERRFKETSDTPVLIVDQESELYDTVWEDDYTGMTSVMEHMIGVHGYKDIAFVSGKKWHRHALNRLTAYEDVMKENGLTVDEERIFHGDFWYTSGENAMKEFQKSSRGLPEAIVCANDEMAIGVCDAIERMGLKIPDDIAVAGYDMRAEGRLSPIAVTSCEMPYEELGKYTAGRIRDMVDHRESAPFDKKPHFIKGETCGCKFCTEELVREYDPRRKVWPTDRMSESRHDVYNMMKKNLLAQTEIAGFMSTVYSYAYQLNDPRNFTLCLASAWKDIEKDPAIRIKSLGFPAKMIGVVEYNGETGSGIVSLENEFDTRDILPWINDDRTDPYSFFVTPFFYESECFGYAVVSYGNEIKCYDEDYRDWMEDVSEGFEALRRTLAMQNYQKLVEQMRKSKYSSSGVRYNELSGEDRELCDVVEQILDENLLTYHFQPIVSAKTGEIYSYEALMRSTTERHVTPLDIIKYGGILGRLHDIERATFVNVLSYVEEHQEKFGDAKVFINSIPGITMDADDIPKVRELLKKHADHTVVELTEESELTDDDLDNFKSFFTKLGVDIAIDDFGTGYSNINNLLRYMPNCVKIDRSLLSGIENKPQKQHFVTEIIKFCRDNGILSLAEGIESEAELRTVVHMGVDLIQGFYTAKPAAEPAKKIDRKVRNEIILYAQEKDDGIDKHIYTAGSSNRVSLSLLGKYGCTDIVVGKEDAVYRDIAIVGAPNIKTDMHMRILHGYSGEITLDNVSFSNIKGRPCIDIPEGCEVVLKLRGNNEFRGAGIRVAQGSTLTIEGEGNILIDTNEPKYYGIGNDSDSEHGMLIFKQYGKIAINGNGHEGVCIGSGKGGEIKIESGQYRLKAGGTKSVGIGSISSEGHINIVNCSLDIDVNSNYGLGIGSLESNSSVYITKTSIRLMGGGNTMVGIGSCKGRESKIKVEDASVDISLRANYSTCIGALEGLSELEINCAGIWLENGGRQALAFGGVERESKVYLDSSDTRVNLHNSIGRDTYASEDNIEIVNGRISFIINDIKLEREMKFT
;
A
#
# COMPACT_ATOMS: atom_id res chain seq x y z
N MET A 1 22.27 14.38 -32.18
CA MET A 1 23.72 14.26 -31.88
C MET A 1 23.91 13.02 -31.05
N HIS A 2 24.95 12.21 -31.27
CA HIS A 2 25.21 11.04 -30.43
C HIS A 2 25.92 11.54 -29.15
N ARG A 3 25.23 11.48 -28.01
CA ARG A 3 25.78 11.86 -26.71
C ARG A 3 26.87 10.87 -26.28
N ARG A 4 27.99 11.37 -25.76
CA ARG A 4 29.10 10.51 -25.27
C ARG A 4 28.67 9.74 -24.03
N LYS A 5 29.16 8.52 -23.87
CA LYS A 5 28.92 7.65 -22.71
C LYS A 5 30.23 7.35 -22.01
N LEU A 6 30.38 7.84 -20.78
CA LEU A 6 31.53 7.59 -19.93
C LEU A 6 31.15 6.60 -18.83
N ALA A 7 32.09 5.74 -18.42
CA ALA A 7 31.91 4.82 -17.30
C ALA A 7 32.89 5.10 -16.16
N ILE A 8 32.43 4.96 -14.92
CA ILE A 8 33.25 4.98 -13.71
C ILE A 8 33.06 3.64 -12.99
N LEU A 9 34.15 2.98 -12.63
CA LEU A 9 34.16 1.83 -11.73
C LEU A 9 34.71 2.29 -10.38
N VAL A 10 33.92 2.13 -9.34
CA VAL A 10 34.24 2.61 -7.99
C VAL A 10 33.75 1.62 -6.95
N GLY A 11 34.43 1.56 -5.82
CA GLY A 11 33.91 0.93 -4.61
C GLY A 11 33.45 1.98 -3.61
N HIS A 12 32.27 1.74 -3.01
CA HIS A 12 31.73 2.57 -1.93
C HIS A 12 31.54 4.03 -2.35
N ALA A 13 30.80 4.27 -3.45
CA ALA A 13 30.69 5.59 -4.09
C ALA A 13 30.17 6.72 -3.18
N ASP A 14 29.39 6.40 -2.16
CA ASP A 14 28.82 7.36 -1.19
C ASP A 14 29.82 7.81 -0.11
N GLU A 15 31.01 7.21 -0.06
CA GLU A 15 32.10 7.66 0.79
C GLU A 15 32.56 9.08 0.42
N THR A 16 32.99 9.88 1.41
CA THR A 16 33.22 11.33 1.25
C THR A 16 34.16 11.68 0.08
N GLY A 17 35.28 10.97 -0.07
CA GLY A 17 36.25 11.22 -1.14
C GLY A 17 35.70 10.85 -2.52
N GLN A 18 35.15 9.64 -2.65
CA GLN A 18 34.57 9.11 -3.88
C GLN A 18 33.37 9.96 -4.33
N SER A 19 32.49 10.35 -3.41
CA SER A 19 31.34 11.21 -3.69
C SER A 19 31.77 12.59 -4.20
N ARG A 20 32.80 13.20 -3.59
CA ARG A 20 33.37 14.48 -4.07
C ARG A 20 34.03 14.34 -5.43
N PHE A 21 34.79 13.27 -5.66
CA PHE A 21 35.35 12.94 -6.96
C PHE A 21 34.25 12.81 -8.02
N ILE A 22 33.20 12.03 -7.75
CA ILE A 22 32.08 11.83 -8.69
C ILE A 22 31.38 13.17 -8.98
N LYS A 23 31.13 14.01 -7.96
CA LYS A 23 30.55 15.35 -8.16
C LYS A 23 31.40 16.21 -9.09
N GLY A 24 32.72 16.23 -8.87
CA GLY A 24 33.65 16.93 -9.75
C GLY A 24 33.64 16.38 -11.18
N PHE A 25 33.62 15.06 -11.33
CA PHE A 25 33.54 14.38 -12.61
C PHE A 25 32.24 14.73 -13.36
N LEU A 26 31.09 14.68 -12.68
CA LEU A 26 29.79 15.02 -13.25
C LEU A 26 29.72 16.48 -13.69
N GLN A 27 30.26 17.42 -12.89
CA GLN A 27 30.32 18.84 -13.27
C GLN A 27 30.99 19.04 -14.63
N GLN A 28 32.13 18.39 -14.84
CA GLN A 28 32.85 18.49 -16.11
C GLN A 28 32.14 17.70 -17.23
N ALA A 29 31.72 16.46 -16.98
CA ALA A 29 31.09 15.61 -17.98
C ALA A 29 29.76 16.18 -18.51
N PHE A 30 28.92 16.76 -17.64
CA PHE A 30 27.67 17.40 -18.06
C PHE A 30 27.92 18.68 -18.85
N SER A 31 28.96 19.45 -18.52
CA SER A 31 29.37 20.61 -19.32
C SER A 31 29.82 20.22 -20.74
N ASP A 32 30.29 18.98 -20.90
CA ASP A 32 30.71 18.38 -22.16
C ASP A 32 29.59 17.57 -22.87
N ASP A 33 28.33 17.68 -22.42
CA ASP A 33 27.17 16.90 -22.91
C ASP A 33 27.48 15.39 -22.98
N SER A 34 27.89 14.81 -21.85
CA SER A 34 28.22 13.38 -21.72
C SER A 34 27.39 12.71 -20.63
N ASP A 35 26.81 11.54 -20.94
CA ASP A 35 26.20 10.66 -19.94
C ASP A 35 27.28 9.93 -19.15
N VAL A 36 27.04 9.72 -17.85
CA VAL A 36 28.01 9.05 -16.96
C VAL A 36 27.35 7.85 -16.28
N PHE A 37 27.94 6.67 -16.44
CA PHE A 37 27.50 5.42 -15.82
C PHE A 37 28.48 5.05 -14.71
N ILE A 38 28.03 5.09 -13.46
CA ILE A 38 28.82 4.79 -12.28
C ILE A 38 28.46 3.37 -11.82
N PHE A 39 29.33 2.41 -12.11
CA PHE A 39 29.21 1.04 -11.63
C PHE A 39 29.85 0.96 -10.25
N SER A 40 29.04 0.66 -9.23
CA SER A 40 29.48 0.73 -7.83
C SER A 40 29.18 -0.56 -7.07
N MET A 41 30.18 -1.04 -6.32
CA MET A 41 29.96 -1.94 -5.18
C MET A 41 29.61 -1.12 -3.94
N TYR A 42 28.82 -1.68 -3.03
CA TYR A 42 28.39 -0.96 -1.84
C TYR A 42 29.53 -0.77 -0.83
N ARG A 43 30.47 -1.72 -0.74
CA ARG A 43 31.54 -1.70 0.29
C ARG A 43 32.93 -1.92 -0.33
N LYS A 44 33.90 -1.09 0.07
CA LYS A 44 35.32 -1.19 -0.34
C LYS A 44 36.02 -2.42 0.29
N TYR A 45 35.63 -2.81 1.50
CA TYR A 45 36.18 -3.95 2.24
C TYR A 45 35.10 -4.99 2.55
N LEU A 46 35.43 -6.27 2.35
CA LEU A 46 34.51 -7.38 2.59
C LEU A 46 35.22 -8.47 3.39
N ASP A 47 34.47 -9.18 4.24
CA ASP A 47 34.99 -10.16 5.19
C ASP A 47 35.10 -11.58 4.61
N THR A 48 34.40 -11.87 3.51
CA THR A 48 34.37 -13.20 2.89
C THR A 48 34.45 -13.14 1.36
N GLU A 49 35.13 -14.12 0.76
CA GLU A 49 35.23 -14.26 -0.71
C GLU A 49 33.86 -14.39 -1.38
N ILE A 50 32.89 -15.01 -0.71
CA ILE A 50 31.52 -15.21 -1.23
C ILE A 50 30.83 -13.86 -1.47
N ARG A 51 30.96 -12.91 -0.53
CA ARG A 51 30.39 -11.56 -0.66
C ARG A 51 31.17 -10.73 -1.66
N GLU A 52 32.50 -10.88 -1.71
CA GLU A 52 33.32 -10.27 -2.77
C GLU A 52 32.79 -10.67 -4.15
N MET A 53 32.51 -11.96 -4.38
CA MET A 53 31.93 -12.43 -5.64
C MET A 53 30.56 -11.79 -5.97
N GLY A 54 29.70 -11.63 -4.97
CA GLY A 54 28.38 -10.98 -5.11
C GLY A 54 28.46 -9.53 -5.56
N GLU A 55 29.15 -8.70 -4.78
CA GLU A 55 29.35 -7.26 -5.00
C GLU A 55 30.03 -6.98 -6.34
N MET A 56 31.09 -7.73 -6.63
CA MET A 56 31.91 -7.51 -7.83
C MET A 56 31.24 -7.91 -9.13
N ASN A 57 30.15 -8.69 -9.07
CA ASN A 57 29.46 -9.13 -10.28
C ASN A 57 28.98 -7.95 -11.12
N ILE A 58 28.73 -6.78 -10.51
CA ILE A 58 28.29 -5.57 -11.21
C ILE A 58 29.24 -5.14 -12.32
N PHE A 59 30.56 -5.33 -12.13
CA PHE A 59 31.56 -4.99 -13.14
C PHE A 59 31.51 -5.93 -14.35
N ASN A 60 30.90 -7.11 -14.25
CA ASN A 60 30.68 -8.02 -15.38
C ASN A 60 29.58 -7.56 -16.33
N LEU A 61 28.81 -6.53 -15.96
CA LEU A 61 27.82 -5.91 -16.83
C LEU A 61 28.46 -5.03 -17.92
N ILE A 62 29.69 -4.59 -17.72
CA ILE A 62 30.36 -3.59 -18.55
C ILE A 62 30.93 -4.23 -19.82
N ASP A 63 30.36 -3.87 -20.97
CA ASP A 63 30.99 -4.08 -22.28
C ASP A 63 31.74 -2.81 -22.68
N PRO A 64 33.09 -2.81 -22.70
CA PRO A 64 33.88 -1.60 -22.95
C PRO A 64 33.63 -0.98 -24.33
N ARG A 65 33.11 -1.75 -25.30
CA ARG A 65 32.79 -1.26 -26.66
C ARG A 65 31.57 -0.34 -26.69
N ARG A 66 30.82 -0.23 -25.59
CA ARG A 66 29.61 0.59 -25.47
C ARG A 66 29.88 1.97 -24.84
N PHE A 67 31.12 2.20 -24.39
CA PHE A 67 31.55 3.44 -23.75
C PHE A 67 32.64 4.10 -24.58
N ASP A 68 32.65 5.42 -24.59
CA ASP A 68 33.69 6.22 -25.26
C ASP A 68 34.95 6.33 -24.39
N GLY A 69 34.80 6.27 -23.06
CA GLY A 69 35.90 6.31 -22.10
C GLY A 69 35.52 5.70 -20.76
N ILE A 70 36.48 5.08 -20.08
CA ILE A 70 36.28 4.36 -18.83
C ILE A 70 37.29 4.85 -17.79
N VAL A 71 36.83 5.05 -16.56
CA VAL A 71 37.66 5.41 -15.42
C VAL A 71 37.53 4.34 -14.34
N ILE A 72 38.64 3.91 -13.75
CA ILE A 72 38.65 2.92 -12.67
C ILE A 72 39.34 3.54 -11.45
N LEU A 73 38.58 3.74 -10.37
CA LEU A 73 39.12 4.14 -9.07
C LEU A 73 39.63 2.89 -8.38
N LYS A 74 40.78 2.40 -8.85
CA LYS A 74 41.27 1.07 -8.53
C LYS A 74 41.59 0.92 -7.04
N ASP A 75 42.08 1.98 -6.38
CA ASP A 75 42.28 1.95 -4.93
C ASP A 75 40.97 1.79 -4.14
N SER A 76 39.84 2.25 -4.67
CA SER A 76 38.53 2.11 -4.00
C SER A 76 37.97 0.67 -4.02
N ILE A 77 38.58 -0.25 -4.77
CA ILE A 77 38.13 -1.64 -4.93
C ILE A 77 39.15 -2.58 -4.25
N GLN A 78 39.09 -2.70 -2.92
CA GLN A 78 40.09 -3.44 -2.11
C GLN A 78 39.67 -4.89 -1.85
N THR A 79 39.48 -5.67 -2.90
CA THR A 79 39.17 -7.11 -2.81
C THR A 79 40.34 -7.97 -3.28
N SER A 80 40.38 -9.22 -2.81
CA SER A 80 41.59 -10.04 -2.73
C SER A 80 42.35 -10.35 -4.05
N ASN A 81 41.81 -10.15 -5.27
CA ASN A 81 42.57 -10.30 -6.54
C ASN A 81 41.87 -9.83 -7.85
N SER A 82 41.05 -8.79 -7.84
CA SER A 82 40.00 -8.64 -8.85
C SER A 82 40.19 -7.56 -9.94
N THR A 83 40.74 -6.39 -9.62
CA THR A 83 40.83 -5.25 -10.56
C THR A 83 41.76 -5.51 -11.74
N ASN A 84 42.89 -6.19 -11.50
CA ASN A 84 43.81 -6.63 -12.57
C ASN A 84 43.15 -7.60 -13.58
N GLY A 85 42.11 -8.33 -13.16
CA GLY A 85 41.31 -9.19 -14.04
C GLY A 85 40.38 -8.37 -14.94
N ILE A 86 39.76 -7.32 -14.37
CA ILE A 86 38.89 -6.38 -15.10
C ILE A 86 39.71 -5.63 -16.17
N GLU A 87 40.89 -5.12 -15.79
CA GLU A 87 41.78 -4.40 -16.71
C GLU A 87 42.20 -5.25 -17.92
N ARG A 88 42.60 -6.50 -17.66
CA ARG A 88 42.95 -7.47 -18.72
C ARG A 88 41.76 -7.75 -19.63
N ARG A 89 40.58 -8.03 -19.06
CA ARG A 89 39.37 -8.27 -19.85
C ARG A 89 39.03 -7.07 -20.74
N PHE A 90 39.14 -5.84 -20.23
CA PHE A 90 38.89 -4.66 -21.04
C PHE A 90 39.89 -4.52 -22.17
N LYS A 91 41.18 -4.76 -21.90
CA LYS A 91 42.24 -4.66 -22.91
C LYS A 91 42.10 -5.69 -24.02
N GLU A 92 41.63 -6.89 -23.67
CA GLU A 92 41.36 -7.97 -24.62
C GLU A 92 40.07 -7.74 -25.44
N THR A 93 39.14 -6.92 -24.94
CA THR A 93 37.81 -6.74 -25.55
C THR A 93 37.72 -5.49 -26.44
N SER A 94 38.40 -4.40 -26.10
CA SER A 94 38.31 -3.11 -26.80
C SER A 94 39.57 -2.25 -26.62
N ASP A 95 39.80 -1.33 -27.55
CA ASP A 95 40.78 -0.24 -27.44
C ASP A 95 40.18 1.04 -26.84
N THR A 96 38.99 0.95 -26.23
CA THR A 96 38.35 2.06 -25.51
C THR A 96 39.35 2.66 -24.50
N PRO A 97 39.56 3.99 -24.49
CA PRO A 97 40.40 4.65 -23.51
C PRO A 97 39.98 4.29 -22.08
N VAL A 98 40.95 3.81 -21.28
CA VAL A 98 40.77 3.55 -19.85
C VAL A 98 41.80 4.39 -19.08
N LEU A 99 41.36 5.02 -18.00
CA LEU A 99 42.19 5.80 -17.10
C LEU A 99 42.04 5.25 -15.67
N ILE A 100 43.18 5.03 -15.01
CA ILE A 100 43.22 4.52 -13.64
C ILE A 100 43.45 5.69 -12.68
N VAL A 101 42.81 5.65 -11.52
CA VAL A 101 42.96 6.66 -10.47
C VAL A 101 43.50 5.99 -9.20
N ASP A 102 44.52 6.59 -8.61
CA ASP A 102 45.13 6.28 -7.29
C ASP A 102 45.79 4.90 -7.11
N GLN A 103 45.94 4.12 -8.18
CA GLN A 103 46.73 2.90 -8.13
C GLN A 103 47.41 2.60 -9.47
N GLU A 104 48.57 1.94 -9.39
CA GLU A 104 49.39 1.63 -10.56
C GLU A 104 48.72 0.58 -11.46
N SER A 105 48.87 0.76 -12.77
CA SER A 105 48.45 -0.19 -13.79
C SER A 105 49.58 -0.42 -14.78
N GLU A 106 49.76 -1.69 -15.17
CA GLU A 106 50.69 -2.08 -16.23
C GLU A 106 50.10 -1.86 -17.63
N LEU A 107 48.77 -1.64 -17.73
CA LEU A 107 48.03 -1.65 -19.00
C LEU A 107 47.52 -0.27 -19.42
N TYR A 108 47.34 0.65 -18.48
CA TYR A 108 46.65 1.92 -18.71
C TYR A 108 47.34 3.07 -17.98
N ASP A 109 47.10 4.29 -18.46
CA ASP A 109 47.59 5.51 -17.82
C ASP A 109 46.94 5.67 -16.44
N THR A 110 47.72 6.19 -15.48
CA THR A 110 47.25 6.46 -14.11
C THR A 110 47.33 7.95 -13.80
N VAL A 111 46.27 8.49 -13.19
CA VAL A 111 46.28 9.79 -12.51
C VAL A 111 46.61 9.55 -11.04
N TRP A 112 47.55 10.34 -10.53
CA TRP A 112 48.01 10.26 -9.16
C TRP A 112 47.66 11.53 -8.40
N GLU A 113 47.28 11.32 -7.16
CA GLU A 113 47.22 12.33 -6.12
C GLU A 113 48.62 12.75 -5.60
N ASP A 114 48.68 13.91 -4.96
CA ASP A 114 49.89 14.48 -4.36
C ASP A 114 49.88 14.37 -2.84
N ASP A 115 50.10 13.15 -2.33
CA ASP A 115 50.16 12.91 -0.89
C ASP A 115 51.34 13.63 -0.21
N TYR A 116 52.47 13.69 -0.92
CA TYR A 116 53.73 14.15 -0.39
C TYR A 116 53.61 15.62 0.04
N THR A 117 53.14 16.49 -0.84
CA THR A 117 53.04 17.93 -0.55
C THR A 117 52.06 18.21 0.59
N GLY A 118 50.94 17.47 0.65
CA GLY A 118 50.00 17.62 1.76
C GLY A 118 50.63 17.21 3.09
N MET A 119 51.35 16.07 3.13
CA MET A 119 51.92 15.58 4.38
C MET A 119 53.10 16.44 4.82
N THR A 120 53.88 16.95 3.87
CA THR A 120 54.87 18.00 4.13
C THR A 120 54.23 19.21 4.81
N SER A 121 53.08 19.68 4.34
CA SER A 121 52.39 20.83 4.93
C SER A 121 51.94 20.57 6.37
N VAL A 122 51.45 19.36 6.67
CA VAL A 122 51.13 18.93 8.04
C VAL A 122 52.38 18.94 8.91
N MET A 123 53.46 18.32 8.46
CA MET A 123 54.72 18.22 9.21
C MET A 123 55.40 19.57 9.44
N GLU A 124 55.45 20.42 8.43
CA GLU A 124 55.95 21.80 8.51
C GLU A 124 55.14 22.62 9.52
N HIS A 125 53.84 22.38 9.63
CA HIS A 125 53.02 23.02 10.66
C HIS A 125 53.40 22.54 12.07
N MET A 126 53.50 21.22 12.27
CA MET A 126 53.85 20.63 13.58
C MET A 126 55.22 21.12 14.07
N ILE A 127 56.21 21.22 13.18
CA ILE A 127 57.56 21.66 13.54
C ILE A 127 57.66 23.19 13.56
N GLY A 128 57.25 23.87 12.48
CA GLY A 128 57.49 25.29 12.29
C GLY A 128 56.61 26.21 13.13
N VAL A 129 55.34 25.83 13.36
CA VAL A 129 54.40 26.64 14.15
C VAL A 129 54.45 26.26 15.63
N HIS A 130 54.47 24.97 15.93
CA HIS A 130 54.39 24.48 17.31
C HIS A 130 55.74 24.12 17.93
N GLY A 131 56.78 23.92 17.12
CA GLY A 131 58.13 23.64 17.62
C GLY A 131 58.34 22.21 18.12
N TYR A 132 57.47 21.27 17.78
CA TYR A 132 57.60 19.86 18.18
C TYR A 132 58.87 19.24 17.57
N LYS A 133 59.59 18.45 18.36
CA LYS A 133 60.88 17.85 17.98
C LYS A 133 60.89 16.34 18.06
N ASP A 134 60.11 15.76 18.97
CA ASP A 134 59.94 14.30 19.08
C ASP A 134 58.58 13.90 18.51
N ILE A 135 58.53 13.70 17.20
CA ILE A 135 57.30 13.41 16.45
C ILE A 135 57.30 11.94 16.02
N ALA A 136 56.31 11.17 16.47
CA ALA A 136 56.06 9.83 15.99
C ALA A 136 55.16 9.84 14.75
N PHE A 137 55.31 8.83 13.90
CA PHE A 137 54.52 8.67 12.69
C PHE A 137 53.79 7.33 12.67
N VAL A 138 52.47 7.37 12.49
CA VAL A 138 51.62 6.19 12.29
C VAL A 138 51.34 6.06 10.80
N SER A 139 52.16 5.28 10.11
CA SER A 139 52.02 4.98 8.68
C SER A 139 50.88 4.00 8.42
N GLY A 140 50.47 3.85 7.16
CA GLY A 140 49.54 2.80 6.73
C GLY A 140 50.25 1.49 6.39
N LYS A 141 49.62 0.69 5.50
CA LYS A 141 50.15 -0.60 5.07
C LYS A 141 51.52 -0.44 4.39
N LYS A 142 52.51 -1.26 4.78
CA LYS A 142 53.91 -1.18 4.31
C LYS A 142 54.11 -1.19 2.79
N TRP A 143 53.22 -1.85 2.05
CA TRP A 143 53.30 -1.98 0.60
C TRP A 143 52.51 -0.89 -0.14
N HIS A 144 51.76 -0.05 0.57
CA HIS A 144 50.85 0.92 -0.03
C HIS A 144 51.55 2.21 -0.41
N ARG A 145 51.39 2.67 -1.65
CA ARG A 145 52.11 3.85 -2.16
C ARG A 145 51.78 5.13 -1.41
N HIS A 146 50.51 5.41 -1.10
CA HIS A 146 50.14 6.58 -0.28
C HIS A 146 50.81 6.53 1.11
N ALA A 147 50.83 5.37 1.78
CA ALA A 147 51.51 5.23 3.08
C ALA A 147 53.02 5.50 2.98
N LEU A 148 53.66 5.00 1.92
CA LEU A 148 55.08 5.21 1.66
C LEU A 148 55.38 6.67 1.35
N ASN A 149 54.62 7.31 0.46
CA ASN A 149 54.80 8.73 0.11
C ASN A 149 54.64 9.65 1.34
N ARG A 150 53.59 9.42 2.15
CA ARG A 150 53.34 10.17 3.38
C ARG A 150 54.46 9.95 4.41
N LEU A 151 54.96 8.71 4.54
CA LEU A 151 56.12 8.40 5.39
C LEU A 151 57.40 9.09 4.89
N THR A 152 57.67 9.07 3.59
CA THR A 152 58.82 9.77 3.00
C THR A 152 58.75 11.28 3.26
N ALA A 153 57.57 11.90 3.12
CA ALA A 153 57.38 13.31 3.47
C ALA A 153 57.71 13.59 4.95
N TYR A 154 57.26 12.72 5.88
CA TYR A 154 57.66 12.80 7.29
C TYR A 154 59.18 12.71 7.46
N GLU A 155 59.83 11.72 6.85
CA GLU A 155 61.26 11.52 6.99
C GLU A 155 62.08 12.69 6.46
N ASP A 156 61.70 13.22 5.29
CA ASP A 156 62.42 14.30 4.63
C ASP A 156 62.27 15.61 5.41
N VAL A 157 61.05 15.97 5.83
CA VAL A 157 60.82 17.18 6.64
C VAL A 157 61.53 17.10 8.00
N MET A 158 61.55 15.93 8.65
CA MET A 158 62.32 15.73 9.88
C MET A 158 63.82 15.95 9.66
N LYS A 159 64.40 15.36 8.60
CA LYS A 159 65.83 15.52 8.25
C LYS A 159 66.17 16.98 7.89
N GLU A 160 65.33 17.64 7.09
CA GLU A 160 65.51 19.04 6.66
C GLU A 160 65.52 20.02 7.85
N ASN A 161 64.77 19.72 8.90
CA ASN A 161 64.74 20.49 10.15
C ASN A 161 65.78 20.04 11.19
N GLY A 162 66.68 19.11 10.83
CA GLY A 162 67.74 18.61 11.71
C GLY A 162 67.24 17.74 12.87
N LEU A 163 66.07 17.11 12.72
CA LEU A 163 65.47 16.21 13.71
C LEU A 163 65.79 14.74 13.38
N THR A 164 65.82 13.90 14.42
CA THR A 164 66.13 12.47 14.27
C THR A 164 64.87 11.70 13.87
N VAL A 165 64.95 10.95 12.77
CA VAL A 165 63.99 9.89 12.43
C VAL A 165 64.42 8.61 13.12
N ASP A 166 63.57 8.08 14.01
CA ASP A 166 63.84 6.89 14.82
C ASP A 166 62.83 5.79 14.48
N GLU A 167 63.30 4.55 14.28
CA GLU A 167 62.40 3.42 14.01
C GLU A 167 61.45 3.14 15.18
N GLU A 168 61.84 3.43 16.44
CA GLU A 168 60.94 3.31 17.61
C GLU A 168 59.78 4.34 17.58
N ARG A 169 59.86 5.36 16.70
CA ARG A 169 58.84 6.40 16.50
C ARG A 169 57.98 6.14 15.26
N ILE A 170 58.18 5.05 14.53
CA ILE A 170 57.40 4.70 13.34
C ILE A 170 56.57 3.45 13.64
N PHE A 171 55.24 3.58 13.52
CA PHE A 171 54.33 2.44 13.55
C PHE A 171 53.71 2.23 12.17
N HIS A 172 53.64 0.99 11.70
CA HIS A 172 52.96 0.65 10.44
C HIS A 172 51.59 0.05 10.75
N GLY A 173 50.55 0.83 10.49
CA GLY A 173 49.16 0.45 10.63
C GLY A 173 48.52 -0.07 9.34
N ASP A 174 47.19 -0.02 9.32
CA ASP A 174 46.33 -0.53 8.26
C ASP A 174 45.30 0.49 7.75
N PHE A 175 45.46 1.76 8.15
CA PHE A 175 44.52 2.88 7.93
C PHE A 175 43.23 2.80 8.77
N TRP A 176 43.14 1.92 9.77
CA TRP A 176 41.97 1.80 10.62
C TRP A 176 42.20 2.25 12.07
N TYR A 177 41.13 2.58 12.79
CA TYR A 177 41.17 3.13 14.15
C TYR A 177 42.01 2.29 15.12
N THR A 178 41.95 0.96 15.01
CA THR A 178 42.71 0.02 15.84
C THR A 178 44.23 0.20 15.72
N SER A 179 44.72 0.70 14.57
CA SER A 179 46.14 1.01 14.40
C SER A 179 46.59 2.16 15.29
N GLY A 180 45.71 3.12 15.60
CA GLY A 180 46.02 4.20 16.53
C GLY A 180 46.22 3.69 17.96
N GLU A 181 45.32 2.83 18.44
CA GLU A 181 45.44 2.20 19.77
C GLU A 181 46.72 1.34 19.87
N ASN A 182 47.00 0.54 18.84
CA ASN A 182 48.18 -0.31 18.81
C ASN A 182 49.48 0.51 18.73
N ALA A 183 49.49 1.61 17.97
CA ALA A 183 50.62 2.53 17.91
C ALA A 183 50.93 3.12 19.28
N MET A 184 49.90 3.57 20.02
CA MET A 184 50.08 4.10 21.38
C MET A 184 50.66 3.06 22.35
N LYS A 185 50.20 1.80 22.28
CA LYS A 185 50.75 0.71 23.09
C LYS A 185 52.23 0.44 22.79
N GLU A 186 52.65 0.55 21.53
CA GLU A 186 54.05 0.38 21.16
C GLU A 186 54.90 1.59 21.58
N PHE A 187 54.42 2.81 21.36
CA PHE A 187 55.13 4.02 21.79
C PHE A 187 55.29 4.11 23.31
N GLN A 188 54.34 3.58 24.10
CA GLN A 188 54.47 3.51 25.56
C GLN A 188 55.58 2.56 26.03
N LYS A 189 55.90 1.53 25.24
CA LYS A 189 57.01 0.59 25.52
C LYS A 189 58.37 1.14 25.10
N SER A 190 58.40 2.22 24.31
CA SER A 190 59.64 2.82 23.82
C SER A 190 60.55 3.25 24.96
N SER A 191 61.85 3.05 24.76
CA SER A 191 62.89 3.47 25.69
C SER A 191 62.98 4.99 25.87
N ARG A 192 62.34 5.75 24.95
CA ARG A 192 62.31 7.21 24.90
C ARG A 192 61.08 7.84 25.56
N GLY A 193 60.15 7.03 26.08
CA GLY A 193 58.85 7.51 26.57
C GLY A 193 57.91 7.91 25.44
N LEU A 194 56.79 8.56 25.77
CA LEU A 194 55.79 9.01 24.80
C LEU A 194 56.31 10.21 23.98
N PRO A 195 55.95 10.29 22.67
CA PRO A 195 56.35 11.40 21.82
C PRO A 195 55.61 12.71 22.18
N GLU A 196 56.16 13.86 21.77
CA GLU A 196 55.52 15.17 21.92
C GLU A 196 54.34 15.33 20.95
N ALA A 197 54.44 14.72 19.77
CA ALA A 197 53.38 14.73 18.78
C ALA A 197 53.32 13.41 18.00
N ILE A 198 52.14 13.07 17.49
CA ILE A 198 51.89 11.90 16.66
C ILE A 198 51.19 12.37 15.39
N VAL A 199 51.79 12.08 14.24
CA VAL A 199 51.21 12.35 12.92
C VAL A 199 50.80 11.03 12.29
N CYS A 200 49.55 10.92 11.91
CA CYS A 200 48.99 9.71 11.31
C CYS A 200 48.83 9.89 9.80
N ALA A 201 49.04 8.79 9.06
CA ALA A 201 48.88 8.80 7.62
C ALA A 201 47.43 8.97 7.17
N ASN A 202 46.42 8.83 8.04
CA ASN A 202 45.03 9.19 7.80
C ASN A 202 44.30 9.55 9.11
N ASP A 203 43.09 10.10 8.98
CA ASP A 203 42.27 10.55 10.10
C ASP A 203 41.70 9.42 10.95
N GLU A 204 41.33 8.26 10.40
CA GLU A 204 40.82 7.14 11.21
C GLU A 204 41.86 6.67 12.23
N MET A 205 43.13 6.56 11.83
CA MET A 205 44.22 6.26 12.75
C MET A 205 44.46 7.41 13.75
N ALA A 206 44.34 8.67 13.32
CA ALA A 206 44.46 9.83 14.20
C ALA A 206 43.38 9.83 15.29
N ILE A 207 42.13 9.55 14.94
CA ILE A 207 41.01 9.42 15.87
C ILE A 207 41.27 8.27 16.85
N GLY A 208 41.75 7.12 16.36
CA GLY A 208 42.16 5.99 17.20
C GLY A 208 43.29 6.35 18.18
N VAL A 209 44.26 7.17 17.75
CA VAL A 209 45.31 7.71 18.63
C VAL A 209 44.69 8.64 19.67
N CYS A 210 43.78 9.53 19.28
CA CYS A 210 43.10 10.45 20.20
C CYS A 210 42.33 9.70 21.31
N ASP A 211 41.50 8.72 20.95
CA ASP A 211 40.75 7.88 21.92
C ASP A 211 41.71 7.16 22.87
N ALA A 212 42.83 6.63 22.35
CA ALA A 212 43.83 5.95 23.17
C ALA A 212 44.54 6.91 24.15
N ILE A 213 44.88 8.13 23.73
CA ILE A 213 45.48 9.17 24.60
C ILE A 213 44.51 9.54 25.74
N GLU A 214 43.24 9.79 25.42
CA GLU A 214 42.22 10.13 26.43
C GLU A 214 42.02 8.99 27.44
N ARG A 215 41.94 7.73 26.98
CA ARG A 215 41.83 6.55 27.87
C ARG A 215 43.03 6.37 28.79
N MET A 216 44.20 6.87 28.40
CA MET A 216 45.41 6.89 29.23
C MET A 216 45.40 8.05 30.23
N GLY A 217 44.39 8.92 30.22
CA GLY A 217 44.27 10.08 31.10
C GLY A 217 45.19 11.25 30.71
N LEU A 218 45.69 11.25 29.48
CA LEU A 218 46.52 12.30 28.90
C LEU A 218 45.65 13.31 28.13
N LYS A 219 46.17 14.52 27.95
CA LYS A 219 45.49 15.62 27.29
C LYS A 219 46.00 15.85 25.88
N ILE A 220 45.06 16.10 24.98
CA ILE A 220 45.32 16.57 23.63
C ILE A 220 44.97 18.06 23.61
N PRO A 221 45.85 18.95 23.17
CA PRO A 221 47.21 18.75 22.69
C PRO A 221 48.29 18.90 23.78
N ASP A 222 47.91 19.19 25.04
CA ASP A 222 48.86 19.61 26.09
C ASP A 222 49.95 18.58 26.40
N ASP A 223 49.62 17.28 26.40
CA ASP A 223 50.58 16.20 26.66
C ASP A 223 51.11 15.60 25.34
N ILE A 224 50.20 15.35 24.38
CA ILE A 224 50.53 14.80 23.06
C ILE A 224 49.67 15.50 22.01
N ALA A 225 50.30 16.14 21.04
CA ALA A 225 49.62 16.69 19.89
C ALA A 225 49.37 15.62 18.83
N VAL A 226 48.25 15.71 18.11
CA VAL A 226 47.87 14.74 17.08
C VAL A 226 47.54 15.46 15.77
N ALA A 227 47.99 14.90 14.65
CA ALA A 227 47.54 15.30 13.32
C ALA A 227 47.22 14.06 12.48
N GLY A 228 46.27 14.21 11.56
CA GLY A 228 45.85 13.21 10.59
C GLY A 228 45.99 13.70 9.16
N TYR A 229 45.28 13.02 8.26
CA TYR A 229 45.25 13.26 6.82
C TYR A 229 43.89 12.79 6.25
N ASP A 230 43.42 13.35 5.15
CA ASP A 230 42.13 13.11 4.46
C ASP A 230 40.96 14.00 4.89
N MET A 231 41.03 14.68 6.05
CA MET A 231 40.00 15.59 6.57
C MET A 231 38.59 14.96 6.61
N ARG A 232 38.44 13.82 7.30
CA ARG A 232 37.18 13.09 7.45
C ARG A 232 36.18 13.86 8.30
N ALA A 233 34.89 13.73 7.96
CA ALA A 233 33.82 14.40 8.72
C ALA A 233 33.82 14.06 10.21
N GLU A 234 34.11 12.80 10.56
CA GLU A 234 34.21 12.34 11.94
C GLU A 234 35.34 13.03 12.73
N GLY A 235 36.53 13.15 12.13
CA GLY A 235 37.67 13.83 12.76
C GLY A 235 37.41 15.32 12.98
N ARG A 236 36.70 15.97 12.05
CA ARG A 236 36.30 17.38 12.17
C ARG A 236 35.26 17.64 13.25
N LEU A 237 34.34 16.69 13.45
CA LEU A 237 33.22 16.80 14.39
C LEU A 237 33.53 16.13 15.74
N SER A 238 34.75 15.62 15.92
CA SER A 238 35.23 15.09 17.18
C SER A 238 35.25 16.16 18.28
N PRO A 239 35.21 15.79 19.57
CA PRO A 239 35.20 16.75 20.69
C PRO A 239 36.35 17.77 20.65
N ILE A 240 37.49 17.37 20.09
CA ILE A 240 38.62 18.22 19.73
C ILE A 240 38.87 17.96 18.24
N ALA A 241 38.73 18.98 17.40
CA ALA A 241 38.80 18.80 15.96
C ALA A 241 40.22 18.36 15.52
N VAL A 242 40.31 17.29 14.73
CA VAL A 242 41.59 16.77 14.25
C VAL A 242 42.24 17.74 13.25
N THR A 243 43.52 18.04 13.47
CA THR A 243 44.36 18.79 12.53
C THR A 243 44.69 17.88 11.36
N SER A 244 44.34 18.27 10.14
CA SER A 244 44.39 17.36 9.00
C SER A 244 44.66 18.09 7.68
N CYS A 245 44.69 17.34 6.59
CA CYS A 245 44.85 17.85 5.23
C CYS A 245 43.77 17.28 4.32
N GLU A 246 43.07 18.16 3.61
CA GLU A 246 42.01 17.81 2.67
C GLU A 246 42.57 17.61 1.26
N MET A 247 42.22 16.48 0.66
CA MET A 247 42.57 16.18 -0.72
C MET A 247 41.60 16.87 -1.70
N PRO A 248 42.10 17.39 -2.85
CA PRO A 248 41.29 18.10 -3.83
C PRO A 248 40.50 17.12 -4.73
N TYR A 249 39.68 16.25 -4.11
CA TYR A 249 38.94 15.19 -4.79
C TYR A 249 38.00 15.73 -5.87
N GLU A 250 37.34 16.87 -5.64
CA GLU A 250 36.43 17.46 -6.62
C GLU A 250 37.19 17.96 -7.86
N GLU A 251 38.34 18.61 -7.65
CA GLU A 251 39.23 19.03 -8.74
C GLU A 251 39.82 17.83 -9.48
N LEU A 252 40.18 16.76 -8.77
CA LEU A 252 40.67 15.52 -9.35
C LEU A 252 39.59 14.87 -10.24
N GLY A 253 38.34 14.86 -9.78
CA GLY A 253 37.20 14.39 -10.56
C GLY A 253 37.01 15.20 -11.86
N LYS A 254 37.02 16.53 -11.77
CA LYS A 254 36.95 17.44 -12.93
C LYS A 254 38.08 17.18 -13.92
N TYR A 255 39.30 17.12 -13.40
CA TYR A 255 40.49 16.84 -14.19
C TYR A 255 40.39 15.49 -14.90
N THR A 256 39.96 14.46 -14.20
CA THR A 256 39.83 13.10 -14.74
C THR A 256 38.82 13.02 -15.86
N ALA A 257 37.65 13.67 -15.71
CA ALA A 257 36.65 13.78 -16.78
C ALA A 257 37.20 14.51 -18.01
N GLY A 258 37.92 15.62 -17.81
CA GLY A 258 38.59 16.34 -18.89
C GLY A 258 39.68 15.50 -19.57
N ARG A 259 40.48 14.77 -18.78
CA ARG A 259 41.58 13.92 -19.26
C ARG A 259 41.07 12.76 -20.09
N ILE A 260 40.04 12.04 -19.62
CA ILE A 260 39.48 10.93 -20.39
C ILE A 260 38.86 11.44 -21.69
N ARG A 261 38.14 12.57 -21.67
CA ARG A 261 37.61 13.23 -22.88
C ARG A 261 38.72 13.58 -23.87
N ASP A 262 39.82 14.16 -23.38
CA ASP A 262 40.96 14.50 -24.23
C ASP A 262 41.62 13.24 -24.80
N MET A 263 41.69 12.13 -24.05
CA MET A 263 42.16 10.84 -24.58
C MET A 263 41.24 10.31 -25.70
N VAL A 264 39.91 10.40 -25.53
CA VAL A 264 38.93 10.06 -26.58
C VAL A 264 39.14 10.93 -27.82
N ASP A 265 39.42 12.22 -27.63
CA ASP A 265 39.63 13.19 -28.72
C ASP A 265 41.07 13.22 -29.26
N HIS A 266 41.95 12.32 -28.78
CA HIS A 266 43.37 12.27 -29.11
C HIS A 266 44.12 13.60 -28.87
N ARG A 267 43.80 14.29 -27.77
CA ARG A 267 44.43 15.51 -27.29
C ARG A 267 45.33 15.23 -26.08
N GLU A 268 46.39 16.03 -25.94
CA GLU A 268 47.21 16.04 -24.73
C GLU A 268 46.57 16.88 -23.64
N SER A 269 46.71 16.45 -22.39
CA SER A 269 46.28 17.18 -21.21
C SER A 269 47.49 17.49 -20.35
N ALA A 270 47.50 18.66 -19.71
CA ALA A 270 48.52 18.98 -18.70
C ALA A 270 48.41 18.01 -17.52
N PRO A 271 49.50 17.70 -16.79
CA PRO A 271 49.44 16.90 -15.56
C PRO A 271 48.54 17.55 -14.50
N PHE A 272 47.94 16.74 -13.63
CA PHE A 272 47.22 17.22 -12.47
C PHE A 272 48.17 17.95 -11.50
N ASP A 273 47.86 19.19 -11.14
CA ASP A 273 48.76 20.08 -10.38
C ASP A 273 48.15 20.67 -9.10
N LYS A 274 46.90 20.29 -8.76
CA LYS A 274 46.22 20.83 -7.58
C LYS A 274 46.83 20.25 -6.31
N LYS A 275 47.07 21.14 -5.34
CA LYS A 275 47.70 20.82 -4.08
C LYS A 275 46.65 20.53 -3.00
N PRO A 276 46.92 19.58 -2.09
CA PRO A 276 46.10 19.38 -0.89
C PRO A 276 46.00 20.66 -0.05
N HIS A 277 44.86 20.82 0.62
CA HIS A 277 44.60 21.97 1.48
C HIS A 277 44.83 21.59 2.94
N PHE A 278 45.83 22.18 3.58
CA PHE A 278 46.09 21.97 5.01
C PHE A 278 45.07 22.73 5.86
N ILE A 279 44.45 22.04 6.83
CA ILE A 279 43.44 22.62 7.70
C ILE A 279 43.83 22.44 9.16
N LYS A 280 43.82 23.55 9.89
CA LYS A 280 44.18 23.58 11.31
C LYS A 280 43.02 23.08 12.15
N GLY A 281 43.27 22.01 12.90
CA GLY A 281 42.41 21.51 13.97
C GLY A 281 42.75 22.15 15.31
N GLU A 282 42.25 21.53 16.37
CA GLU A 282 42.59 21.83 17.76
C GLU A 282 43.59 20.81 18.33
N THR A 283 43.68 19.62 17.72
CA THR A 283 44.58 18.55 18.19
C THR A 283 46.07 18.87 18.05
N CYS A 284 46.45 19.94 17.34
CA CYS A 284 47.83 20.44 17.31
C CYS A 284 48.09 21.59 18.30
N GLY A 285 47.07 22.13 18.97
CA GLY A 285 47.19 23.32 19.84
C GLY A 285 46.83 24.64 19.17
N CYS A 286 46.46 24.64 17.89
CA CYS A 286 45.87 25.80 17.25
C CYS A 286 44.46 26.10 17.77
N LYS A 287 44.04 27.36 17.64
CA LYS A 287 42.60 27.68 17.73
C LYS A 287 41.95 27.34 16.41
N PHE A 288 40.90 26.55 16.47
CA PHE A 288 40.12 26.20 15.30
C PHE A 288 39.48 27.44 14.66
N CYS A 289 39.63 27.60 13.34
CA CYS A 289 38.93 28.64 12.61
C CYS A 289 37.57 28.10 12.16
N THR A 290 36.52 28.43 12.90
CA THR A 290 35.15 28.00 12.58
C THR A 290 34.63 28.55 11.26
N GLU A 291 35.13 29.69 10.76
CA GLU A 291 34.67 30.31 9.51
C GLU A 291 34.98 29.49 8.24
N GLU A 292 36.06 28.70 8.22
CA GLU A 292 36.40 27.83 7.09
C GLU A 292 35.49 26.59 7.03
N LEU A 293 34.96 26.12 8.17
CA LEU A 293 34.05 24.97 8.25
C LEU A 293 32.57 25.31 8.11
N VAL A 294 32.16 26.49 8.60
CA VAL A 294 30.77 26.95 8.54
C VAL A 294 30.25 27.08 7.09
N ARG A 295 31.15 27.18 6.10
CA ARG A 295 30.75 27.25 4.69
C ARG A 295 30.27 25.91 4.10
N GLU A 296 30.72 24.76 4.61
CA GLU A 296 30.34 23.46 4.06
C GLU A 296 29.42 22.62 4.95
N TYR A 297 29.50 22.72 6.29
CA TYR A 297 28.69 21.87 7.16
C TYR A 297 28.27 22.58 8.45
N ASP A 298 27.11 23.26 8.41
CA ASP A 298 26.38 23.64 9.62
C ASP A 298 25.61 22.40 10.12
N PRO A 299 25.96 21.82 11.28
CA PRO A 299 25.26 20.66 11.82
C PRO A 299 23.81 21.01 12.22
N ARG A 300 23.49 22.31 12.32
CA ARG A 300 22.12 22.75 12.50
C ARG A 300 21.40 22.58 11.17
N ARG A 301 20.35 21.77 11.20
CA ARG A 301 19.44 21.60 10.08
C ARG A 301 18.94 22.99 9.64
N LYS A 302 19.14 23.33 8.37
CA LYS A 302 18.68 24.60 7.78
C LYS A 302 17.15 24.74 7.81
N VAL A 303 16.45 23.61 7.88
CA VAL A 303 15.00 23.49 7.98
C VAL A 303 14.65 22.37 8.95
N TRP A 304 13.53 22.50 9.67
CA TRP A 304 12.96 21.42 10.47
C TRP A 304 12.40 20.36 9.51
N PRO A 305 12.92 19.13 9.47
CA PRO A 305 12.47 18.10 8.54
C PRO A 305 11.40 17.25 9.22
N THR A 306 10.38 17.86 9.80
CA THR A 306 9.31 17.10 10.49
C THR A 306 8.57 16.19 9.52
N ASP A 307 8.33 16.67 8.30
CA ASP A 307 7.60 15.92 7.28
C ASP A 307 8.49 14.83 6.67
N ARG A 308 9.76 15.17 6.37
CA ARG A 308 10.78 14.22 5.88
C ARG A 308 11.08 13.09 6.87
N MET A 309 10.92 13.31 8.19
CA MET A 309 11.09 12.25 9.18
C MET A 309 9.99 11.20 9.11
N SER A 310 8.74 11.59 8.86
CA SER A 310 7.60 10.67 8.72
C SER A 310 7.64 9.82 7.44
N GLU A 311 8.46 10.25 6.48
CA GLU A 311 8.71 9.56 5.22
C GLU A 311 10.13 8.95 5.16
N SER A 312 10.93 9.15 6.21
CA SER A 312 12.30 8.69 6.28
C SER A 312 12.36 7.19 6.52
N ARG A 313 13.41 6.57 5.98
CA ARG A 313 13.76 5.19 6.32
C ARG A 313 13.94 5.00 7.83
N HIS A 314 14.43 6.02 8.52
CA HIS A 314 14.71 6.05 9.95
C HIS A 314 13.48 6.28 10.84
N ASP A 315 12.28 6.38 10.27
CA ASP A 315 11.04 6.41 11.06
C ASP A 315 10.89 5.10 11.85
N VAL A 316 10.60 5.21 13.15
CA VAL A 316 10.31 4.06 14.03
C VAL A 316 9.08 3.28 13.52
N TYR A 317 8.20 3.95 12.78
CA TYR A 317 7.03 3.35 12.15
C TYR A 317 7.29 2.80 10.74
N ASN A 318 8.52 2.89 10.22
CA ASN A 318 8.84 2.29 8.92
C ASN A 318 8.75 0.76 8.99
N MET A 319 7.85 0.19 8.19
CA MET A 319 7.59 -1.25 8.13
C MET A 319 8.18 -1.94 6.90
N MET A 320 8.98 -1.25 6.07
CA MET A 320 9.50 -1.78 4.79
C MET A 320 10.07 -3.19 4.92
N LYS A 321 11.08 -3.38 5.79
CA LYS A 321 11.73 -4.68 5.99
C LYS A 321 10.74 -5.77 6.38
N LYS A 322 9.82 -5.49 7.32
CA LYS A 322 8.78 -6.44 7.74
C LYS A 322 7.82 -6.78 6.60
N ASN A 323 7.42 -5.77 5.82
CA ASN A 323 6.51 -5.93 4.70
C ASN A 323 7.14 -6.73 3.56
N LEU A 324 8.44 -6.55 3.29
CA LEU A 324 9.21 -7.37 2.35
C LEU A 324 9.31 -8.83 2.82
N LEU A 325 9.68 -9.05 4.09
CA LEU A 325 9.79 -10.39 4.69
C LEU A 325 8.46 -11.14 4.73
N ALA A 326 7.34 -10.42 4.81
CA ALA A 326 6.03 -11.05 4.83
C ALA A 326 5.66 -11.66 3.47
N GLN A 327 6.23 -11.20 2.36
CA GLN A 327 5.77 -11.55 1.01
C GLN A 327 5.90 -13.04 0.70
N THR A 328 4.90 -13.56 -0.02
CA THR A 328 4.81 -14.97 -0.44
C THR A 328 4.74 -15.13 -1.95
N GLU A 329 4.72 -14.03 -2.70
CA GLU A 329 4.63 -13.99 -4.16
C GLU A 329 5.57 -12.91 -4.71
N ILE A 330 6.13 -13.14 -5.90
CA ILE A 330 7.09 -12.22 -6.54
C ILE A 330 6.44 -10.88 -6.92
N ALA A 331 5.21 -10.91 -7.44
CA ALA A 331 4.48 -9.68 -7.81
C ALA A 331 4.20 -8.81 -6.57
N GLY A 332 3.76 -9.42 -5.47
CA GLY A 332 3.56 -8.74 -4.18
C GLY A 332 4.85 -8.15 -3.62
N PHE A 333 5.97 -8.85 -3.80
CA PHE A 333 7.30 -8.35 -3.45
C PHE A 333 7.71 -7.11 -4.24
N MET A 334 7.65 -7.16 -5.58
CA MET A 334 8.02 -6.00 -6.41
C MET A 334 7.13 -4.79 -6.15
N SER A 335 5.85 -5.03 -5.87
CA SER A 335 4.90 -3.98 -5.48
C SER A 335 5.25 -3.34 -4.14
N THR A 336 5.71 -4.15 -3.19
CA THR A 336 6.18 -3.65 -1.90
C THR A 336 7.42 -2.79 -2.09
N VAL A 337 8.40 -3.25 -2.88
CA VAL A 337 9.60 -2.45 -3.23
C VAL A 337 9.19 -1.10 -3.84
N TYR A 338 8.30 -1.10 -4.84
CA TYR A 338 7.79 0.13 -5.45
C TYR A 338 7.14 1.07 -4.43
N SER A 339 6.30 0.55 -3.53
CA SER A 339 5.59 1.36 -2.53
C SER A 339 6.51 2.10 -1.54
N TYR A 340 7.78 1.66 -1.44
CA TYR A 340 8.83 2.25 -0.61
C TYR A 340 9.91 2.99 -1.41
N ALA A 341 9.82 3.06 -2.74
CA ALA A 341 10.79 3.77 -3.58
C ALA A 341 10.81 5.30 -3.32
N TYR A 342 9.74 5.86 -2.77
CA TYR A 342 9.68 7.27 -2.34
C TYR A 342 10.65 7.61 -1.21
N GLN A 343 11.14 6.62 -0.46
CA GLN A 343 12.12 6.82 0.61
C GLN A 343 13.52 7.12 0.08
N LEU A 344 13.75 6.85 -1.21
CA LEU A 344 14.99 7.21 -1.88
C LEU A 344 15.08 8.73 -1.93
N ASN A 345 16.26 9.27 -1.61
CA ASN A 345 16.50 10.71 -1.47
C ASN A 345 16.41 11.46 -2.82
N ASP A 346 15.19 11.78 -3.24
CA ASP A 346 14.83 12.52 -4.46
C ASP A 346 15.49 11.97 -5.75
N PRO A 347 15.34 10.67 -6.11
CA PRO A 347 15.81 10.19 -7.40
C PRO A 347 14.92 10.74 -8.52
N ARG A 348 15.53 11.16 -9.64
CA ARG A 348 14.74 11.43 -10.84
C ARG A 348 14.12 10.13 -11.37
N ASN A 349 14.94 9.08 -11.43
CA ASN A 349 14.52 7.74 -11.83
C ASN A 349 15.20 6.67 -10.96
N PHE A 350 14.44 5.62 -10.63
CA PHE A 350 14.94 4.38 -10.06
C PHE A 350 14.42 3.20 -10.87
N THR A 351 15.28 2.22 -11.15
CA THR A 351 14.89 0.98 -11.85
C THR A 351 15.54 -0.23 -11.19
N LEU A 352 14.75 -1.19 -10.76
CA LEU A 352 15.22 -2.50 -10.32
C LEU A 352 15.15 -3.48 -11.50
N CYS A 353 16.29 -4.06 -11.87
CA CYS A 353 16.42 -4.99 -12.99
C CYS A 353 16.65 -6.42 -12.46
N LEU A 354 15.75 -7.34 -12.79
CA LEU A 354 15.80 -8.74 -12.38
C LEU A 354 16.33 -9.61 -13.52
N ALA A 355 17.23 -10.56 -13.22
CA ALA A 355 17.65 -11.56 -14.18
C ALA A 355 16.46 -12.45 -14.58
N SER A 356 16.27 -12.65 -15.89
CA SER A 356 15.02 -13.21 -16.43
C SER A 356 14.64 -14.60 -15.90
N ALA A 357 15.60 -15.41 -15.44
CA ALA A 357 15.34 -16.72 -14.85
C ALA A 357 14.55 -16.63 -13.52
N TRP A 358 14.65 -15.53 -12.77
CA TRP A 358 13.95 -15.38 -11.49
C TRP A 358 12.43 -15.19 -11.64
N LYS A 359 11.92 -14.94 -12.86
CA LYS A 359 10.46 -14.85 -13.09
C LYS A 359 9.71 -16.13 -12.75
N ASP A 360 10.38 -17.28 -12.79
CA ASP A 360 9.79 -18.60 -12.56
C ASP A 360 10.06 -19.15 -11.14
N ILE A 361 10.52 -18.32 -10.20
CA ILE A 361 10.89 -18.71 -8.83
C ILE A 361 9.76 -19.39 -8.03
N GLU A 362 8.50 -19.06 -8.34
CA GLU A 362 7.32 -19.69 -7.72
C GLU A 362 7.07 -21.10 -8.25
N LYS A 363 7.43 -21.36 -9.50
CA LYS A 363 7.32 -22.69 -10.14
C LYS A 363 8.49 -23.58 -9.76
N ASP A 364 9.70 -23.00 -9.69
CA ASP A 364 10.92 -23.68 -9.28
C ASP A 364 11.70 -22.88 -8.22
N PRO A 365 11.42 -23.10 -6.92
CA PRO A 365 12.14 -22.42 -5.84
C PRO A 365 13.62 -22.84 -5.71
N ALA A 366 14.08 -23.83 -6.48
CA ALA A 366 15.47 -24.29 -6.48
C ALA A 366 16.38 -23.46 -7.42
N ILE A 367 15.82 -22.52 -8.19
CA ILE A 367 16.59 -21.62 -9.07
C ILE A 367 17.72 -20.93 -8.28
N ARG A 368 18.91 -20.93 -8.89
CA ARG A 368 20.13 -20.26 -8.41
C ARG A 368 20.90 -19.70 -9.60
N ILE A 369 21.28 -18.44 -9.51
CA ILE A 369 22.19 -17.79 -10.47
C ILE A 369 23.44 -17.37 -9.70
N LYS A 370 24.58 -17.96 -10.06
CA LYS A 370 25.88 -17.58 -9.47
C LYS A 370 26.38 -16.29 -10.10
N SER A 371 27.15 -15.50 -9.33
CA SER A 371 27.85 -14.29 -9.77
C SER A 371 28.98 -14.55 -10.79
N LEU A 372 28.62 -14.99 -11.99
CA LEU A 372 29.51 -15.20 -13.15
C LEU A 372 29.09 -14.33 -14.35
N GLY A 373 28.50 -13.17 -14.07
CA GLY A 373 27.88 -12.28 -15.06
C GLY A 373 26.36 -12.27 -14.99
N PHE A 374 25.75 -11.65 -16.00
CA PHE A 374 24.30 -11.49 -16.13
C PHE A 374 23.79 -12.29 -17.34
N PRO A 375 22.54 -12.79 -17.33
CA PRO A 375 21.94 -13.42 -18.49
C PRO A 375 21.87 -12.45 -19.68
N ALA A 376 21.58 -12.95 -20.89
CA ALA A 376 21.42 -12.09 -22.08
C ALA A 376 20.18 -11.18 -22.02
N LYS A 377 19.25 -11.47 -21.11
CA LYS A 377 17.97 -10.78 -20.96
C LYS A 377 17.71 -10.45 -19.50
N MET A 378 17.36 -9.20 -19.25
CA MET A 378 16.94 -8.67 -17.94
C MET A 378 15.48 -8.24 -18.01
N ILE A 379 14.84 -8.07 -16.86
CA ILE A 379 13.47 -7.57 -16.74
C ILE A 379 13.50 -6.30 -15.89
N GLY A 380 12.97 -5.19 -16.39
CA GLY A 380 12.76 -3.96 -15.61
C GLY A 380 11.55 -4.14 -14.70
N VAL A 381 11.77 -4.69 -13.49
CA VAL A 381 10.67 -5.17 -12.64
C VAL A 381 9.99 -4.09 -11.81
N VAL A 382 10.74 -3.05 -11.45
CA VAL A 382 10.24 -1.87 -10.77
C VAL A 382 10.87 -0.66 -11.43
N GLU A 383 10.05 0.27 -11.91
CA GLU A 383 10.47 1.58 -12.38
C GLU A 383 9.75 2.64 -11.56
N TYR A 384 10.47 3.66 -11.10
CA TYR A 384 9.95 4.75 -10.29
C TYR A 384 10.51 6.07 -10.81
N ASN A 385 9.65 7.08 -10.94
CA ASN A 385 10.02 8.44 -11.29
C ASN A 385 9.67 9.36 -10.10
N GLY A 386 10.69 9.98 -9.50
CA GLY A 386 10.49 10.81 -8.30
C GLY A 386 9.84 12.17 -8.58
N GLU A 387 9.93 12.71 -9.81
CA GLU A 387 9.29 13.98 -10.16
C GLU A 387 7.76 13.82 -10.25
N THR A 388 7.29 12.76 -10.90
CA THR A 388 5.86 12.53 -11.13
C THR A 388 5.21 11.57 -10.12
N GLY A 389 6.02 10.85 -9.32
CA GLY A 389 5.58 9.73 -8.49
C GLY A 389 5.11 8.51 -9.29
N SER A 390 5.16 8.57 -10.62
CA SER A 390 4.70 7.48 -11.49
C SER A 390 5.71 6.32 -11.53
N GLY A 391 5.26 5.17 -12.01
CA GLY A 391 6.14 4.03 -12.19
C GLY A 391 5.46 2.83 -12.83
N ILE A 392 6.21 1.75 -12.92
CA ILE A 392 5.77 0.48 -13.48
C ILE A 392 6.24 -0.65 -12.56
N VAL A 393 5.35 -1.59 -12.27
CA VAL A 393 5.70 -2.89 -11.68
C VAL A 393 5.28 -3.95 -12.68
N SER A 394 6.24 -4.68 -13.25
CA SER A 394 5.98 -5.64 -14.32
C SER A 394 7.02 -6.73 -14.41
N LEU A 395 6.60 -7.99 -14.55
CA LEU A 395 7.50 -9.11 -14.81
C LEU A 395 7.69 -9.37 -16.32
N GLU A 396 7.07 -8.56 -17.17
CA GLU A 396 7.03 -8.76 -18.63
C GLU A 396 7.92 -7.76 -19.40
N ASN A 397 8.48 -6.74 -18.73
CA ASN A 397 9.31 -5.72 -19.38
C ASN A 397 10.74 -6.23 -19.62
N GLU A 398 10.89 -7.22 -20.51
CA GLU A 398 12.17 -7.85 -20.83
C GLU A 398 12.97 -7.01 -21.83
N PHE A 399 14.25 -6.77 -21.54
CA PHE A 399 15.18 -6.01 -22.39
C PHE A 399 16.54 -6.70 -22.52
N ASP A 400 17.34 -6.27 -23.50
CA ASP A 400 18.70 -6.80 -23.69
C ASP A 400 19.64 -6.25 -22.63
N THR A 401 20.37 -7.13 -21.94
CA THR A 401 21.28 -6.75 -20.85
C THR A 401 22.32 -5.72 -21.28
N ARG A 402 22.69 -5.69 -22.58
CA ARG A 402 23.66 -4.73 -23.13
C ARG A 402 23.16 -3.29 -23.13
N ASP A 403 21.86 -3.06 -22.99
CA ASP A 403 21.28 -1.72 -22.92
C ASP A 403 21.30 -1.15 -21.50
N ILE A 404 21.52 -1.98 -20.46
CA ILE A 404 21.52 -1.61 -19.02
C ILE A 404 20.15 -1.13 -18.50
N LEU A 405 19.41 -0.34 -19.27
CA LEU A 405 18.06 0.12 -18.95
C LEU A 405 17.15 0.00 -20.17
N PRO A 406 15.86 -0.30 -19.97
CA PRO A 406 14.90 -0.46 -21.08
C PRO A 406 14.70 0.85 -21.88
N TRP A 407 14.82 2.01 -21.24
CA TRP A 407 14.60 3.34 -21.82
C TRP A 407 15.89 4.13 -22.04
N ILE A 408 17.08 3.51 -21.98
CA ILE A 408 18.37 4.24 -22.05
C ILE A 408 18.57 5.04 -23.34
N ASN A 409 17.92 4.60 -24.41
CA ASN A 409 18.04 5.16 -25.75
C ASN A 409 16.90 6.15 -26.06
N ASP A 410 16.05 6.48 -25.09
CA ASP A 410 15.02 7.51 -25.25
C ASP A 410 15.66 8.88 -25.47
N ASP A 411 15.02 9.70 -26.30
CA ASP A 411 15.50 11.05 -26.62
C ASP A 411 15.45 11.93 -25.36
N ARG A 412 16.63 12.37 -24.89
CA ARG A 412 16.80 13.21 -23.70
C ARG A 412 17.46 14.55 -24.04
N THR A 413 16.93 15.64 -23.49
CA THR A 413 17.48 16.99 -23.65
C THR A 413 18.81 17.17 -22.93
N ASP A 414 18.93 16.60 -21.73
CA ASP A 414 20.07 16.82 -20.83
C ASP A 414 20.87 15.52 -20.59
N PRO A 415 22.18 15.61 -20.32
CA PRO A 415 23.01 14.46 -19.93
C PRO A 415 22.67 13.99 -18.52
N TYR A 416 22.66 12.68 -18.29
CA TYR A 416 22.29 12.08 -17.01
C TYR A 416 23.45 11.32 -16.36
N SER A 417 23.38 11.20 -15.03
CA SER A 417 24.14 10.22 -14.26
C SER A 417 23.32 8.96 -14.01
N PHE A 418 23.96 7.79 -14.09
CA PHE A 418 23.34 6.49 -13.83
C PHE A 418 24.21 5.69 -12.85
N PHE A 419 23.77 5.55 -11.61
CA PHE A 419 24.44 4.71 -10.61
C PHE A 419 23.90 3.29 -10.71
N VAL A 420 24.75 2.36 -11.14
CA VAL A 420 24.42 0.95 -11.39
C VAL A 420 25.01 0.12 -10.26
N THR A 421 24.16 -0.46 -9.42
CA THR A 421 24.56 -1.19 -8.20
C THR A 421 24.02 -2.62 -8.18
N PRO A 422 24.70 -3.58 -7.53
CA PRO A 422 24.28 -4.97 -7.57
C PRO A 422 23.00 -5.22 -6.75
N PHE A 423 22.18 -6.19 -7.19
CA PHE A 423 21.04 -6.75 -6.46
C PHE A 423 21.28 -8.25 -6.26
N PHE A 424 21.62 -8.65 -5.04
CA PHE A 424 22.23 -9.95 -4.78
C PHE A 424 22.15 -10.32 -3.29
N TYR A 425 22.34 -11.59 -2.95
CA TYR A 425 22.54 -12.04 -1.57
C TYR A 425 23.71 -13.03 -1.50
N GLU A 426 24.75 -12.73 -0.71
CA GLU A 426 26.00 -13.52 -0.68
C GLU A 426 26.62 -13.67 -2.09
N SER A 427 26.67 -14.87 -2.69
CA SER A 427 27.16 -15.07 -4.08
C SER A 427 26.05 -15.18 -5.14
N GLU A 428 24.79 -14.99 -4.72
CA GLU A 428 23.62 -15.27 -5.54
C GLU A 428 23.17 -13.98 -6.19
N CYS A 429 23.23 -13.94 -7.53
CA CYS A 429 22.89 -12.78 -8.31
C CYS A 429 21.39 -12.75 -8.63
N PHE A 430 20.68 -11.73 -8.14
CA PHE A 430 19.29 -11.47 -8.50
C PHE A 430 19.19 -10.56 -9.73
N GLY A 431 20.08 -9.57 -9.82
CA GLY A 431 20.19 -8.63 -10.94
C GLY A 431 20.97 -7.38 -10.53
N TYR A 432 20.47 -6.21 -10.90
CA TYR A 432 21.07 -4.91 -10.53
C TYR A 432 19.99 -3.84 -10.37
N ALA A 433 20.32 -2.74 -9.71
CA ALA A 433 19.49 -1.55 -9.61
C ALA A 433 20.20 -0.37 -10.31
N VAL A 434 19.41 0.57 -10.83
CA VAL A 434 19.92 1.82 -11.39
C VAL A 434 19.17 3.00 -10.76
N VAL A 435 19.91 3.93 -10.16
CA VAL A 435 19.38 5.21 -9.68
C VAL A 435 19.99 6.36 -10.48
N SER A 436 19.14 7.30 -10.91
CA SER A 436 19.54 8.49 -11.66
C SER A 436 18.98 9.75 -11.02
N TYR A 437 19.81 10.77 -10.90
CA TYR A 437 19.43 12.11 -10.46
C TYR A 437 19.30 13.09 -11.65
N GLY A 438 19.14 12.56 -12.87
CA GLY A 438 19.15 13.38 -14.07
C GLY A 438 20.48 14.11 -14.24
N ASN A 439 20.40 15.41 -14.54
CA ASN A 439 21.54 16.31 -14.68
C ASN A 439 21.96 17.00 -13.37
N GLU A 440 21.44 16.56 -12.21
CA GLU A 440 21.90 17.05 -10.92
C GLU A 440 23.29 16.51 -10.57
N ILE A 441 24.14 17.37 -10.01
CA ILE A 441 25.48 17.00 -9.52
C ILE A 441 25.32 16.35 -8.15
N LYS A 442 24.94 15.07 -8.16
CA LYS A 442 24.56 14.32 -6.96
C LYS A 442 25.08 12.89 -7.02
N CYS A 443 25.38 12.34 -5.85
CA CYS A 443 25.70 10.93 -5.64
C CYS A 443 24.63 10.31 -4.73
N TYR A 444 24.43 9.00 -4.83
CA TYR A 444 23.62 8.30 -3.84
C TYR A 444 24.29 8.35 -2.45
N ASP A 445 23.51 8.11 -1.41
CA ASP A 445 23.91 8.15 0.00
C ASP A 445 23.76 6.77 0.67
N GLU A 446 24.12 6.72 1.96
CA GLU A 446 24.00 5.53 2.80
C GLU A 446 22.54 5.02 2.87
N ASP A 447 21.55 5.92 2.86
CA ASP A 447 20.13 5.56 2.87
C ASP A 447 19.76 4.67 1.67
N TYR A 448 20.21 5.03 0.45
CA TYR A 448 20.01 4.19 -0.74
C TYR A 448 20.67 2.82 -0.59
N ARG A 449 21.91 2.78 -0.09
CA ARG A 449 22.67 1.54 0.05
C ARG A 449 21.93 0.56 0.95
N ASP A 450 21.61 0.94 2.19
CA ASP A 450 20.98 -0.03 3.08
C ASP A 450 19.47 -0.24 2.80
N TRP A 451 18.82 0.65 2.04
CA TRP A 451 17.53 0.34 1.40
C TRP A 451 17.66 -0.83 0.42
N MET A 452 18.69 -0.83 -0.43
CA MET A 452 18.97 -1.95 -1.34
C MET A 452 19.39 -3.24 -0.61
N GLU A 453 20.05 -3.13 0.55
CA GLU A 453 20.35 -4.28 1.42
C GLU A 453 19.05 -4.91 1.95
N ASP A 454 18.08 -4.11 2.41
CA ASP A 454 16.77 -4.60 2.85
C ASP A 454 15.98 -5.29 1.70
N VAL A 455 16.03 -4.73 0.49
CA VAL A 455 15.42 -5.35 -0.71
C VAL A 455 16.08 -6.70 -1.03
N SER A 456 17.41 -6.77 -0.94
CA SER A 456 18.20 -7.97 -1.20
C SER A 456 17.91 -9.09 -0.20
N GLU A 457 17.90 -8.77 1.10
CA GLU A 457 17.54 -9.72 2.17
C GLU A 457 16.09 -10.19 2.07
N GLY A 458 15.17 -9.26 1.75
CA GLY A 458 13.76 -9.56 1.56
C GLY A 458 13.51 -10.54 0.41
N PHE A 459 14.21 -10.39 -0.71
CA PHE A 459 14.04 -11.26 -1.87
C PHE A 459 14.54 -12.69 -1.59
N GLU A 460 15.66 -12.82 -0.86
CA GLU A 460 16.15 -14.12 -0.39
C GLU A 460 15.17 -14.79 0.60
N ALA A 461 14.53 -14.01 1.48
CA ALA A 461 13.51 -14.52 2.40
C ALA A 461 12.27 -15.03 1.65
N LEU A 462 11.76 -14.29 0.67
CA LEU A 462 10.67 -14.74 -0.22
C LEU A 462 11.01 -16.09 -0.85
N ARG A 463 12.20 -16.21 -1.44
CA ARG A 463 12.66 -17.46 -2.07
C ARG A 463 12.67 -18.63 -1.09
N ARG A 464 13.12 -18.43 0.15
CA ARG A 464 13.12 -19.47 1.20
C ARG A 464 11.69 -19.88 1.59
N THR A 465 10.78 -18.91 1.74
CA THR A 465 9.37 -19.15 2.05
C THR A 465 8.69 -20.00 0.99
N LEU A 466 8.87 -19.67 -0.29
CA LEU A 466 8.35 -20.44 -1.43
C LEU A 466 8.86 -21.89 -1.41
N ALA A 467 10.14 -22.10 -1.11
CA ALA A 467 10.71 -23.45 -1.00
C ALA A 467 10.09 -24.26 0.16
N MET A 468 9.85 -23.62 1.31
CA MET A 468 9.29 -24.29 2.49
C MET A 468 7.83 -24.70 2.31
N GLN A 469 7.01 -23.85 1.69
CA GLN A 469 5.61 -24.14 1.40
C GLN A 469 5.44 -25.38 0.50
N ASN A 470 6.32 -25.52 -0.50
CA ASN A 470 6.32 -26.69 -1.37
C ASN A 470 6.65 -27.98 -0.62
N TYR A 471 7.54 -27.93 0.38
CA TYR A 471 7.86 -29.11 1.19
C TYR A 471 6.72 -29.56 2.10
N GLN A 472 5.98 -28.61 2.71
CA GLN A 472 4.85 -28.92 3.60
C GLN A 472 3.72 -29.69 2.89
N LYS A 473 3.36 -29.27 1.67
CA LYS A 473 2.32 -29.93 0.86
C LYS A 473 2.62 -31.42 0.61
N LEU A 474 3.91 -31.79 0.53
CA LEU A 474 4.35 -33.17 0.33
C LEU A 474 4.14 -34.04 1.58
N VAL A 475 4.24 -33.47 2.77
CA VAL A 475 4.20 -34.22 4.05
C VAL A 475 2.77 -34.55 4.48
N GLU A 476 1.81 -33.64 4.31
CA GLU A 476 0.42 -33.85 4.74
C GLU A 476 -0.26 -35.02 4.05
N GLN A 477 0.12 -35.30 2.81
CA GLN A 477 -0.39 -36.44 2.04
C GLN A 477 -0.08 -37.80 2.71
N MET A 478 0.89 -37.87 3.62
CA MET A 478 1.32 -39.12 4.25
C MET A 478 0.58 -39.51 5.56
N ARG A 479 -0.18 -38.63 6.22
CA ARG A 479 -0.63 -38.84 7.63
C ARG A 479 -2.03 -39.46 7.87
N LYS A 480 -2.95 -39.52 6.91
CA LYS A 480 -4.41 -39.79 7.13
C LYS A 480 -4.86 -41.25 7.45
N SER A 481 -4.10 -42.14 8.12
CA SER A 481 -4.36 -43.62 8.03
C SER A 481 -4.73 -44.51 9.27
N LYS A 482 -4.89 -44.10 10.56
CA LYS A 482 -5.11 -45.10 11.67
C LYS A 482 -5.90 -44.62 12.96
N TYR A 483 -6.94 -45.36 13.46
CA TYR A 483 -7.37 -45.72 14.89
C TYR A 483 -8.78 -45.39 15.55
N SER A 484 -9.45 -46.37 16.27
CA SER A 484 -10.40 -46.20 17.47
C SER A 484 -11.02 -47.44 18.25
N SER A 485 -11.34 -47.36 19.60
CA SER A 485 -12.60 -47.78 20.41
C SER A 485 -12.52 -48.23 21.95
N SER A 486 -13.63 -48.09 22.79
CA SER A 486 -14.28 -48.93 23.94
C SER A 486 -14.55 -48.48 25.49
N GLY A 487 -15.53 -49.08 26.30
CA GLY A 487 -16.09 -48.77 27.74
C GLY A 487 -16.77 -49.90 28.71
N VAL A 488 -17.36 -49.66 29.98
CA VAL A 488 -17.72 -50.61 31.19
C VAL A 488 -19.04 -50.35 32.16
N ARG A 489 -19.44 -51.19 33.23
CA ARG A 489 -20.77 -51.41 34.06
C ARG A 489 -20.87 -51.25 35.67
N TYR A 490 -22.11 -51.33 36.31
CA TYR A 490 -22.63 -50.98 37.72
C TYR A 490 -22.15 -51.70 39.04
N ASN A 491 -21.95 -53.01 39.10
CA ASN A 491 -21.60 -53.70 40.38
C ASN A 491 -20.19 -53.37 40.91
N GLU A 492 -19.46 -52.55 40.18
CA GLU A 492 -18.09 -52.11 40.42
C GLU A 492 -18.03 -50.71 41.07
N LEU A 493 -19.18 -50.13 41.44
CA LEU A 493 -19.26 -48.78 42.00
C LEU A 493 -18.83 -48.69 43.47
N SER A 494 -18.25 -47.54 43.81
CA SER A 494 -17.62 -47.22 45.10
C SER A 494 -18.64 -46.84 46.20
N GLY A 495 -18.17 -46.61 47.43
CA GLY A 495 -19.03 -46.22 48.56
C GLY A 495 -19.69 -44.83 48.39
N GLU A 496 -19.00 -43.88 47.75
CA GLU A 496 -19.54 -42.55 47.43
C GLU A 496 -20.63 -42.61 46.34
N ASP A 497 -20.49 -43.53 45.39
CA ASP A 497 -21.49 -43.73 44.32
C ASP A 497 -22.82 -44.27 44.88
N ARG A 498 -22.78 -45.02 46.00
CA ARG A 498 -24.00 -45.51 46.67
C ARG A 498 -24.75 -44.41 47.42
N GLU A 499 -24.05 -43.52 48.11
CA GLU A 499 -24.68 -42.37 48.75
C GLU A 499 -25.34 -41.43 47.73
N LEU A 500 -24.72 -41.26 46.54
CA LEU A 500 -25.33 -40.50 45.45
C LEU A 500 -26.57 -41.22 44.88
N CYS A 501 -26.56 -42.55 44.78
CA CYS A 501 -27.76 -43.33 44.45
C CYS A 501 -28.92 -43.04 45.43
N ASP A 502 -28.68 -43.09 46.74
CA ASP A 502 -29.72 -42.88 47.75
C ASP A 502 -30.31 -41.46 47.69
N VAL A 503 -29.48 -40.44 47.46
CA VAL A 503 -29.93 -39.05 47.27
C VAL A 503 -30.73 -38.89 45.97
N VAL A 504 -30.33 -39.55 44.89
CA VAL A 504 -31.09 -39.56 43.63
C VAL A 504 -32.44 -40.25 43.81
N GLU A 505 -32.50 -41.35 44.56
CA GLU A 505 -33.77 -42.01 44.90
C GLU A 505 -34.73 -41.06 45.63
N GLN A 506 -34.25 -40.30 46.62
CA GLN A 506 -35.03 -39.27 47.30
C GLN A 506 -35.51 -38.15 46.35
N ILE A 507 -34.64 -37.65 45.46
CA ILE A 507 -34.98 -36.61 44.49
C ILE A 507 -36.18 -37.04 43.63
N LEU A 508 -36.23 -38.31 43.23
CA LEU A 508 -37.30 -38.87 42.41
C LEU A 508 -38.59 -39.11 43.21
N ASP A 509 -38.47 -39.65 44.43
CA ASP A 509 -39.63 -39.94 45.28
C ASP A 509 -40.42 -38.68 45.69
N GLU A 510 -39.71 -37.60 46.02
CA GLU A 510 -40.29 -36.35 46.49
C GLU A 510 -40.49 -35.32 45.37
N ASN A 511 -40.13 -35.65 44.12
CA ASN A 511 -40.10 -34.74 42.96
C ASN A 511 -39.38 -33.42 43.28
N LEU A 512 -38.16 -33.51 43.79
CA LEU A 512 -37.30 -32.36 44.14
C LEU A 512 -36.55 -31.77 42.92
N LEU A 513 -37.10 -31.98 41.73
CA LEU A 513 -36.56 -31.48 40.47
C LEU A 513 -37.11 -30.09 40.19
N THR A 514 -36.20 -29.13 40.01
CA THR A 514 -36.48 -27.77 39.55
C THR A 514 -35.71 -27.47 38.28
N TYR A 515 -36.01 -26.35 37.61
CA TYR A 515 -35.45 -26.03 36.29
C TYR A 515 -34.96 -24.59 36.25
N HIS A 516 -33.78 -24.41 35.68
CA HIS A 516 -33.27 -23.10 35.28
C HIS A 516 -33.42 -22.96 33.77
N PHE A 517 -33.77 -21.76 33.31
CA PHE A 517 -33.99 -21.45 31.92
C PHE A 517 -32.80 -20.67 31.37
N GLN A 518 -32.16 -21.19 30.32
CA GLN A 518 -31.09 -20.47 29.63
C GLN A 518 -31.60 -19.97 28.27
N PRO A 519 -31.47 -18.68 27.94
CA PRO A 519 -31.96 -18.16 26.67
C PRO A 519 -31.09 -18.62 25.49
N ILE A 520 -31.77 -19.02 24.42
CA ILE A 520 -31.24 -19.26 23.09
C ILE A 520 -31.64 -18.06 22.23
N VAL A 521 -30.67 -17.42 21.60
CA VAL A 521 -30.88 -16.15 20.88
C VAL A 521 -30.71 -16.32 19.39
N SER A 522 -31.44 -15.52 18.61
CA SER A 522 -31.27 -15.45 17.17
C SER A 522 -29.90 -14.85 16.83
N ALA A 523 -29.13 -15.54 15.99
CA ALA A 523 -27.87 -15.06 15.46
C ALA A 523 -28.02 -13.84 14.51
N LYS A 524 -29.26 -13.46 14.15
CA LYS A 524 -29.55 -12.32 13.27
C LYS A 524 -30.01 -11.08 14.02
N THR A 525 -30.94 -11.23 14.96
CA THR A 525 -31.58 -10.10 15.65
C THR A 525 -31.06 -9.88 17.06
N GLY A 526 -30.36 -10.86 17.63
CA GLY A 526 -29.97 -10.88 19.04
C GLY A 526 -31.16 -10.92 20.01
N GLU A 527 -32.37 -11.18 19.52
CA GLU A 527 -33.56 -11.40 20.35
C GLU A 527 -33.62 -12.84 20.83
N ILE A 528 -34.27 -13.07 21.98
CA ILE A 528 -34.48 -14.41 22.51
C ILE A 528 -35.48 -15.15 21.62
N TYR A 529 -35.05 -16.30 21.12
CA TYR A 529 -35.86 -17.19 20.28
C TYR A 529 -36.55 -18.27 21.14
N SER A 530 -35.80 -18.83 22.09
CA SER A 530 -36.29 -19.89 22.98
C SER A 530 -35.50 -19.93 24.29
N TYR A 531 -35.88 -20.82 25.19
CA TYR A 531 -35.13 -21.13 26.41
C TYR A 531 -34.88 -22.63 26.51
N GLU A 532 -33.71 -23.05 26.95
CA GLU A 532 -33.48 -24.43 27.35
C GLU A 532 -33.80 -24.61 28.84
N ALA A 533 -34.62 -25.63 29.15
CA ALA A 533 -34.94 -26.01 30.51
C ALA A 533 -33.89 -27.00 31.06
N LEU A 534 -33.03 -26.49 31.93
CA LEU A 534 -31.92 -27.24 32.52
C LEU A 534 -32.28 -27.71 33.93
N MET A 535 -32.35 -29.03 34.10
CA MET A 535 -32.68 -29.70 35.37
C MET A 535 -31.72 -29.29 36.50
N ARG A 536 -32.26 -29.13 37.71
CA ARG A 536 -31.57 -28.86 38.98
C ARG A 536 -32.28 -29.64 40.09
N SER A 537 -31.59 -29.89 41.20
CA SER A 537 -32.20 -30.47 42.41
C SER A 537 -32.32 -29.45 43.53
N THR A 538 -33.36 -29.54 44.37
CA THR A 538 -33.55 -28.68 45.55
C THR A 538 -33.02 -29.30 46.84
N THR A 539 -32.03 -30.20 46.74
CA THR A 539 -31.41 -30.92 47.88
C THR A 539 -30.28 -30.12 48.54
N GLU A 540 -29.96 -30.40 49.82
CA GLU A 540 -28.84 -29.76 50.52
C GLU A 540 -27.47 -30.11 49.89
N ARG A 541 -27.31 -31.33 49.38
CA ARG A 541 -26.15 -31.76 48.59
C ARG A 541 -26.38 -31.39 47.13
N HIS A 542 -25.40 -30.75 46.50
CA HIS A 542 -25.43 -30.47 45.07
C HIS A 542 -25.26 -31.79 44.29
N VAL A 543 -26.32 -32.24 43.60
CA VAL A 543 -26.28 -33.39 42.70
C VAL A 543 -26.35 -32.87 41.26
N THR A 544 -25.44 -33.31 40.39
CA THR A 544 -25.44 -32.84 39.00
C THR A 544 -26.52 -33.56 38.18
N PRO A 545 -27.05 -32.94 37.11
CA PRO A 545 -27.99 -33.62 36.21
C PRO A 545 -27.46 -34.95 35.64
N LEU A 546 -26.16 -35.01 35.32
CA LEU A 546 -25.50 -36.22 34.86
C LEU A 546 -25.50 -37.32 35.93
N ASP A 547 -25.31 -36.97 37.21
CA ASP A 547 -25.41 -37.93 38.31
C ASP A 547 -26.86 -38.43 38.47
N ILE A 548 -27.86 -37.55 38.36
CA ILE A 548 -29.29 -37.92 38.42
C ILE A 548 -29.63 -38.93 37.31
N ILE A 549 -29.17 -38.70 36.08
CA ILE A 549 -29.39 -39.62 34.95
C ILE A 549 -28.59 -40.92 35.13
N LYS A 550 -27.30 -40.83 35.48
CA LYS A 550 -26.42 -42.00 35.70
C LYS A 550 -26.99 -42.92 36.76
N TYR A 551 -27.31 -42.40 37.94
CA TYR A 551 -27.84 -43.18 39.06
C TYR A 551 -29.31 -43.55 38.86
N GLY A 552 -30.10 -42.72 38.17
CA GLY A 552 -31.44 -43.10 37.72
C GLY A 552 -31.44 -44.31 36.77
N GLY A 553 -30.48 -44.39 35.84
CA GLY A 553 -30.31 -45.52 34.93
C GLY A 553 -29.91 -46.81 35.64
N ILE A 554 -29.00 -46.66 36.58
CA ILE A 554 -28.59 -47.68 37.52
C ILE A 554 -29.75 -48.22 38.38
N LEU A 555 -30.63 -47.33 38.86
CA LEU A 555 -31.80 -47.65 39.69
C LEU A 555 -32.99 -48.15 38.87
N GLY A 556 -32.91 -48.09 37.53
CA GLY A 556 -34.01 -48.43 36.63
C GLY A 556 -35.15 -47.39 36.63
N ARG A 557 -34.91 -46.18 37.11
CA ARG A 557 -35.89 -45.11 37.32
C ARG A 557 -35.77 -43.93 36.34
N LEU A 558 -35.17 -44.16 35.17
CA LEU A 558 -35.11 -43.12 34.11
C LEU A 558 -36.51 -42.66 33.67
N HIS A 559 -37.52 -43.53 33.75
CA HIS A 559 -38.91 -43.19 33.43
C HIS A 559 -39.49 -42.12 34.36
N ASP A 560 -39.10 -42.12 35.65
CA ASP A 560 -39.52 -41.11 36.62
C ASP A 560 -38.92 -39.73 36.30
N ILE A 561 -37.64 -39.70 35.89
CA ILE A 561 -36.92 -38.48 35.48
C ILE A 561 -37.58 -37.89 34.23
N GLU A 562 -37.86 -38.74 33.24
CA GLU A 562 -38.49 -38.35 31.98
C GLU A 562 -39.87 -37.73 32.23
N ARG A 563 -40.70 -38.41 33.01
CA ARG A 563 -42.03 -37.93 33.40
C ARG A 563 -41.98 -36.61 34.16
N ALA A 564 -41.14 -36.53 35.19
CA ALA A 564 -41.03 -35.34 36.02
C ALA A 564 -40.56 -34.12 35.20
N THR A 565 -39.65 -34.33 34.25
CA THR A 565 -39.14 -33.26 33.37
C THR A 565 -40.22 -32.65 32.51
N PHE A 566 -41.00 -33.46 31.78
CA PHE A 566 -42.10 -32.93 30.99
C PHE A 566 -43.18 -32.26 31.84
N VAL A 567 -43.60 -32.89 32.94
CA VAL A 567 -44.67 -32.35 33.78
C VAL A 567 -44.25 -31.05 34.46
N ASN A 568 -43.08 -31.00 35.09
CA ASN A 568 -42.63 -29.84 35.85
C ASN A 568 -42.34 -28.65 34.92
N VAL A 569 -41.68 -28.87 33.78
CA VAL A 569 -41.36 -27.78 32.84
C VAL A 569 -42.63 -27.23 32.19
N LEU A 570 -43.50 -28.09 31.66
CA LEU A 570 -44.73 -27.63 30.98
C LEU A 570 -45.72 -26.97 31.94
N SER A 571 -45.85 -27.48 33.17
CA SER A 571 -46.69 -26.84 34.19
C SER A 571 -46.12 -25.46 34.58
N TYR A 572 -44.80 -25.33 34.71
CA TYR A 572 -44.16 -24.05 35.01
C TYR A 572 -44.40 -23.01 33.89
N VAL A 573 -44.29 -23.43 32.63
CA VAL A 573 -44.57 -22.58 31.46
C VAL A 573 -46.04 -22.17 31.41
N GLU A 574 -46.96 -23.09 31.73
CA GLU A 574 -48.40 -22.81 31.80
C GLU A 574 -48.74 -21.77 32.89
N GLU A 575 -48.12 -21.87 34.06
CA GLU A 575 -48.36 -20.96 35.19
C GLU A 575 -47.73 -19.57 35.01
N HIS A 576 -46.71 -19.45 34.15
CA HIS A 576 -45.88 -18.24 34.01
C HIS A 576 -45.77 -17.74 32.55
N GLN A 577 -46.83 -17.87 31.75
CA GLN A 577 -46.82 -17.50 30.33
C GLN A 577 -46.29 -16.07 30.06
N GLU A 578 -46.56 -15.11 30.95
CA GLU A 578 -46.09 -13.72 30.86
C GLU A 578 -44.57 -13.55 30.99
N LYS A 579 -43.88 -14.57 31.50
CA LYS A 579 -42.41 -14.60 31.60
C LYS A 579 -41.75 -15.11 30.32
N PHE A 580 -42.42 -15.98 29.56
CA PHE A 580 -41.89 -16.61 28.34
C PHE A 580 -42.33 -15.89 27.05
N GLY A 581 -43.49 -15.23 27.03
CA GLY A 581 -44.00 -14.57 25.83
C GLY A 581 -44.22 -15.58 24.69
N ASP A 582 -43.77 -15.25 23.48
CA ASP A 582 -43.88 -16.13 22.30
C ASP A 582 -42.69 -17.11 22.16
N ALA A 583 -41.72 -17.09 23.09
CA ALA A 583 -40.52 -17.91 23.00
C ALA A 583 -40.84 -19.41 23.20
N LYS A 584 -40.11 -20.29 22.52
CA LYS A 584 -40.21 -21.74 22.72
C LYS A 584 -39.41 -22.19 23.94
N VAL A 585 -39.68 -23.39 24.45
CA VAL A 585 -38.90 -24.03 25.52
C VAL A 585 -38.38 -25.39 25.03
N PHE A 586 -37.07 -25.56 25.10
CA PHE A 586 -36.38 -26.81 24.78
C PHE A 586 -36.35 -27.68 26.04
N ILE A 587 -36.79 -28.93 25.91
CA ILE A 587 -36.92 -29.91 26.99
C ILE A 587 -36.09 -31.13 26.64
N ASN A 588 -35.13 -31.47 27.49
CA ASN A 588 -34.29 -32.66 27.38
C ASN A 588 -35.12 -33.94 27.56
N SER A 589 -34.97 -34.90 26.65
CA SER A 589 -35.63 -36.22 26.67
C SER A 589 -34.61 -37.34 26.60
N ILE A 590 -34.82 -38.40 27.40
CA ILE A 590 -33.95 -39.57 27.47
C ILE A 590 -34.41 -40.59 26.41
N PRO A 591 -33.65 -40.79 25.32
CA PRO A 591 -34.12 -41.61 24.22
C PRO A 591 -34.20 -43.10 24.60
N GLY A 592 -35.26 -43.78 24.16
CA GLY A 592 -35.47 -45.21 24.44
C GLY A 592 -36.15 -45.53 25.78
N ILE A 593 -36.48 -44.50 26.58
CA ILE A 593 -37.24 -44.66 27.82
C ILE A 593 -38.70 -44.31 27.58
N THR A 594 -39.57 -45.31 27.62
CA THR A 594 -41.02 -45.11 27.61
C THR A 594 -41.54 -44.86 29.02
N MET A 595 -42.32 -43.79 29.18
CA MET A 595 -43.09 -43.52 30.41
C MET A 595 -44.15 -44.60 30.65
N ASP A 596 -44.58 -44.75 31.90
CA ASP A 596 -45.67 -45.66 32.27
C ASP A 596 -46.98 -45.31 31.53
N ALA A 597 -47.77 -46.35 31.25
CA ALA A 597 -48.99 -46.24 30.44
C ALA A 597 -50.02 -45.24 30.99
N ASP A 598 -50.01 -45.00 32.31
CA ASP A 598 -50.90 -44.08 33.01
C ASP A 598 -50.45 -42.60 32.91
N ASP A 599 -49.17 -42.33 32.64
CA ASP A 599 -48.61 -40.97 32.56
C ASP A 599 -48.60 -40.40 31.14
N ILE A 600 -48.56 -41.27 30.12
CA ILE A 600 -48.58 -40.89 28.70
C ILE A 600 -49.78 -39.97 28.35
N PRO A 601 -51.03 -40.23 28.79
CA PRO A 601 -52.16 -39.35 28.48
C PRO A 601 -51.98 -37.92 29.02
N LYS A 602 -51.43 -37.79 30.24
CA LYS A 602 -51.24 -36.50 30.92
C LYS A 602 -50.16 -35.66 30.24
N VAL A 603 -49.01 -36.26 29.95
CA VAL A 603 -47.92 -35.59 29.22
C VAL A 603 -48.35 -35.24 27.79
N ARG A 604 -49.11 -36.12 27.13
CA ARG A 604 -49.67 -35.86 25.79
C ARG A 604 -50.62 -34.65 25.79
N GLU A 605 -51.46 -34.50 26.80
CA GLU A 605 -52.38 -33.36 26.91
C GLU A 605 -51.62 -32.04 27.09
N LEU A 606 -50.63 -32.01 27.98
CA LEU A 606 -49.76 -30.84 28.20
C LEU A 606 -48.97 -30.48 26.94
N LEU A 607 -48.35 -31.46 26.28
CA LEU A 607 -47.63 -31.25 25.02
C LEU A 607 -48.55 -30.75 23.91
N LYS A 608 -49.76 -31.28 23.79
CA LYS A 608 -50.73 -30.82 22.78
C LYS A 608 -51.16 -29.38 23.01
N LYS A 609 -51.27 -28.96 24.27
CA LYS A 609 -51.64 -27.59 24.64
C LYS A 609 -50.52 -26.59 24.36
N HIS A 610 -49.27 -27.00 24.52
CA HIS A 610 -48.08 -26.15 24.37
C HIS A 610 -47.21 -26.52 23.16
N ALA A 611 -47.78 -27.19 22.16
CA ALA A 611 -47.05 -27.75 21.02
C ALA A 611 -46.21 -26.70 20.28
N ASP A 612 -46.81 -25.56 19.95
CA ASP A 612 -46.16 -24.46 19.23
C ASP A 612 -45.03 -23.78 20.03
N HIS A 613 -44.96 -24.03 21.35
CA HIS A 613 -43.98 -23.46 22.27
C HIS A 613 -43.00 -24.50 22.83
N THR A 614 -43.01 -25.75 22.35
CA THR A 614 -42.17 -26.82 22.90
C THR A 614 -41.24 -27.40 21.83
N VAL A 615 -39.98 -27.61 22.20
CA VAL A 615 -39.00 -28.38 21.41
C VAL A 615 -38.44 -29.48 22.29
N VAL A 616 -38.30 -30.70 21.76
CA VAL A 616 -37.75 -31.84 22.51
C VAL A 616 -36.33 -32.15 22.03
N GLU A 617 -35.37 -32.16 22.95
CA GLU A 617 -33.96 -32.43 22.66
C GLU A 617 -33.61 -33.90 22.89
N LEU A 618 -32.82 -34.48 21.98
CA LEU A 618 -32.33 -35.86 22.03
C LEU A 618 -30.81 -35.90 21.89
N THR A 619 -30.14 -36.70 22.71
CA THR A 619 -28.68 -36.89 22.61
C THR A 619 -28.30 -37.87 21.47
N GLU A 620 -27.22 -37.57 20.73
CA GLU A 620 -26.74 -38.37 19.58
C GLU A 620 -26.32 -39.81 19.96
N GLU A 621 -25.86 -40.03 21.21
CA GLU A 621 -25.29 -41.30 21.67
C GLU A 621 -26.32 -42.44 21.86
N SER A 622 -27.60 -42.18 21.63
CA SER A 622 -28.68 -43.15 21.81
C SER A 622 -28.88 -44.05 20.58
N GLU A 623 -28.43 -45.31 20.66
CA GLU A 623 -28.67 -46.32 19.60
C GLU A 623 -30.15 -46.75 19.57
N LEU A 624 -31.01 -45.96 18.93
CA LEU A 624 -32.39 -46.35 18.62
C LEU A 624 -32.45 -47.24 17.37
N THR A 625 -33.32 -48.25 17.42
CA THR A 625 -33.71 -49.01 16.23
C THR A 625 -34.52 -48.12 15.28
N ASP A 626 -34.53 -48.42 13.97
CA ASP A 626 -35.30 -47.62 12.99
C ASP A 626 -36.81 -47.59 13.33
N ASP A 627 -37.37 -48.70 13.84
CA ASP A 627 -38.77 -48.79 14.24
C ASP A 627 -39.09 -47.92 15.48
N ASP A 628 -38.21 -47.90 16.48
CA ASP A 628 -38.38 -47.08 17.69
C ASP A 628 -38.24 -45.58 17.35
N LEU A 629 -37.32 -45.25 16.45
CA LEU A 629 -37.10 -43.90 15.97
C LEU A 629 -38.32 -43.36 15.19
N ASP A 630 -38.89 -44.16 14.30
CA ASP A 630 -40.08 -43.77 13.54
C ASP A 630 -41.31 -43.57 14.44
N ASN A 631 -41.48 -44.43 15.45
CA ASN A 631 -42.55 -44.30 16.44
C ASN A 631 -42.38 -43.02 17.28
N PHE A 632 -41.15 -42.73 17.72
CA PHE A 632 -40.80 -41.53 18.46
C PHE A 632 -41.12 -40.27 17.64
N LYS A 633 -40.64 -40.19 16.40
CA LYS A 633 -40.90 -39.04 15.52
C LYS A 633 -42.38 -38.86 15.24
N SER A 634 -43.10 -39.94 14.92
CA SER A 634 -44.54 -39.92 14.67
C SER A 634 -45.30 -39.38 15.89
N PHE A 635 -44.87 -39.70 17.11
CA PHE A 635 -45.51 -39.22 18.33
C PHE A 635 -45.45 -37.68 18.45
N PHE A 636 -44.27 -37.08 18.36
CA PHE A 636 -44.12 -35.62 18.50
C PHE A 636 -44.61 -34.86 17.27
N THR A 637 -44.37 -35.39 16.07
CA THR A 637 -44.84 -34.77 14.82
C THR A 637 -46.38 -34.67 14.77
N LYS A 638 -47.11 -35.71 15.22
CA LYS A 638 -48.58 -35.67 15.29
C LYS A 638 -49.12 -34.67 16.31
N LEU A 639 -48.30 -34.29 17.29
CA LEU A 639 -48.65 -33.30 18.30
C LEU A 639 -48.25 -31.87 17.87
N GLY A 640 -47.44 -31.73 16.81
CA GLY A 640 -46.92 -30.43 16.35
C GLY A 640 -45.72 -29.93 17.15
N VAL A 641 -44.99 -30.84 17.82
CA VAL A 641 -43.82 -30.51 18.64
C VAL A 641 -42.55 -30.69 17.82
N ASP A 642 -41.65 -29.70 17.86
CA ASP A 642 -40.36 -29.74 17.15
C ASP A 642 -39.36 -30.64 17.89
N ILE A 643 -38.41 -31.23 17.15
CA ILE A 643 -37.35 -32.10 17.69
C ILE A 643 -35.98 -31.47 17.41
N ALA A 644 -35.07 -31.53 18.39
CA ALA A 644 -33.68 -31.12 18.26
C ALA A 644 -32.72 -32.28 18.60
N ILE A 645 -31.52 -32.28 17.99
CA ILE A 645 -30.42 -33.19 18.37
C ILE A 645 -29.37 -32.40 19.15
N ASP A 646 -28.93 -32.97 20.26
CA ASP A 646 -27.94 -32.44 21.19
C ASP A 646 -26.55 -33.09 21.00
N ASP A 647 -25.50 -32.40 21.46
CA ASP A 647 -24.09 -32.84 21.47
C ASP A 647 -23.48 -33.25 20.11
N PHE A 648 -23.96 -32.67 19.00
CA PHE A 648 -23.49 -33.04 17.67
C PHE A 648 -22.00 -32.67 17.46
N GLY A 649 -21.15 -33.67 17.26
CA GLY A 649 -19.71 -33.49 17.01
C GLY A 649 -18.75 -34.16 18.00
N THR A 650 -19.25 -34.84 19.03
CA THR A 650 -18.45 -35.58 20.00
C THR A 650 -18.36 -37.08 19.63
N GLY A 651 -17.15 -37.65 19.58
CA GLY A 651 -16.93 -39.05 19.19
C GLY A 651 -16.93 -39.30 17.67
N TYR A 652 -17.17 -40.55 17.23
CA TYR A 652 -17.33 -40.92 15.81
C TYR A 652 -18.70 -40.47 15.30
N SER A 653 -19.03 -39.17 15.41
CA SER A 653 -20.27 -38.60 14.89
C SER A 653 -20.34 -38.85 13.38
N ASN A 654 -21.31 -39.65 12.97
CA ASN A 654 -21.46 -40.09 11.58
C ASN A 654 -22.68 -39.36 11.01
N ILE A 655 -22.50 -38.59 9.95
CA ILE A 655 -23.56 -37.88 9.19
C ILE A 655 -24.81 -38.77 8.93
N ASN A 656 -24.62 -40.08 8.90
CA ASN A 656 -25.69 -41.08 8.84
C ASN A 656 -26.76 -40.92 9.93
N ASN A 657 -26.41 -40.56 11.17
CA ASN A 657 -27.40 -40.35 12.23
C ASN A 657 -28.23 -39.10 11.91
N LEU A 658 -27.61 -37.97 11.60
CA LEU A 658 -28.32 -36.76 11.22
C LEU A 658 -29.30 -36.99 10.04
N LEU A 659 -28.90 -37.79 9.05
CA LEU A 659 -29.77 -38.23 7.95
C LEU A 659 -30.91 -39.16 8.38
N ARG A 660 -30.69 -40.02 9.39
CA ARG A 660 -31.72 -40.87 9.98
C ARG A 660 -32.72 -40.07 10.79
N TYR A 661 -32.30 -39.05 11.54
CA TYR A 661 -33.17 -38.28 12.44
C TYR A 661 -33.90 -37.11 11.73
N MET A 662 -33.25 -36.38 10.82
CA MET A 662 -33.79 -35.17 10.16
C MET A 662 -34.57 -34.25 11.14
N PRO A 663 -33.91 -33.72 12.19
CA PRO A 663 -34.56 -32.91 13.22
C PRO A 663 -34.93 -31.51 12.70
N ASN A 664 -35.67 -30.75 13.51
CA ASN A 664 -35.94 -29.33 13.26
C ASN A 664 -34.75 -28.45 13.66
N CYS A 665 -33.91 -28.89 14.60
CA CYS A 665 -32.73 -28.16 15.07
C CYS A 665 -31.56 -29.10 15.39
N VAL A 666 -30.32 -28.64 15.19
CA VAL A 666 -29.08 -29.35 15.55
C VAL A 666 -28.24 -28.44 16.43
N LYS A 667 -27.89 -28.91 17.62
CA LYS A 667 -26.99 -28.25 18.57
C LYS A 667 -25.57 -28.71 18.31
N ILE A 668 -24.71 -27.77 17.90
CA ILE A 668 -23.30 -28.01 17.60
C ILE A 668 -22.53 -27.90 18.91
N ASP A 669 -21.90 -29.00 19.31
CA ASP A 669 -21.26 -29.11 20.62
C ASP A 669 -20.10 -28.12 20.81
N ARG A 670 -19.92 -27.69 22.07
CA ARG A 670 -18.85 -26.78 22.50
C ARG A 670 -17.46 -27.30 22.16
N SER A 671 -17.20 -28.61 22.13
CA SER A 671 -15.88 -29.14 21.76
C SER A 671 -15.46 -28.77 20.34
N LEU A 672 -16.43 -28.62 19.41
CA LEU A 672 -16.20 -28.14 18.05
C LEU A 672 -16.06 -26.62 17.98
N LEU A 673 -16.72 -25.89 18.88
CA LEU A 673 -16.76 -24.42 18.89
C LEU A 673 -15.65 -23.77 19.72
N SER A 674 -15.10 -24.47 20.70
CA SER A 674 -14.07 -23.92 21.59
C SER A 674 -12.77 -23.61 20.84
N GLY A 675 -12.36 -22.35 20.89
CA GLY A 675 -11.18 -21.81 20.20
C GLY A 675 -11.27 -21.91 18.67
N ILE A 676 -12.48 -21.86 18.10
CA ILE A 676 -12.74 -22.02 16.67
C ILE A 676 -12.16 -20.88 15.83
N GLU A 677 -12.03 -19.67 16.37
CA GLU A 677 -11.49 -18.48 15.72
C GLU A 677 -10.05 -18.68 15.22
N ASN A 678 -9.28 -19.57 15.86
CA ASN A 678 -7.87 -19.82 15.56
C ASN A 678 -7.60 -21.16 14.84
N LYS A 679 -8.64 -21.91 14.46
CA LYS A 679 -8.51 -23.29 13.96
C LYS A 679 -9.26 -23.50 12.64
N PRO A 680 -8.64 -23.22 11.48
CA PRO A 680 -9.29 -23.32 10.17
C PRO A 680 -9.94 -24.68 9.87
N GLN A 681 -9.37 -25.78 10.37
CA GLN A 681 -9.97 -27.12 10.18
C GLN A 681 -11.31 -27.27 10.92
N LYS A 682 -11.43 -26.70 12.13
CA LYS A 682 -12.71 -26.67 12.87
C LYS A 682 -13.72 -25.78 12.15
N GLN A 683 -13.27 -24.61 11.68
CA GLN A 683 -14.11 -23.68 10.93
C GLN A 683 -14.72 -24.32 9.69
N HIS A 684 -13.90 -25.01 8.90
CA HIS A 684 -14.36 -25.72 7.70
C HIS A 684 -15.40 -26.79 8.04
N PHE A 685 -15.12 -27.62 9.05
CA PHE A 685 -16.03 -28.69 9.45
C PHE A 685 -17.38 -28.16 9.95
N VAL A 686 -17.37 -27.14 10.83
CA VAL A 686 -18.60 -26.49 11.34
C VAL A 686 -19.38 -25.79 10.22
N THR A 687 -18.69 -25.18 9.26
CA THR A 687 -19.33 -24.54 8.10
C THR A 687 -20.10 -25.54 7.24
N GLU A 688 -19.55 -26.73 7.00
CA GLU A 688 -20.25 -27.79 6.27
C GLU A 688 -21.49 -28.29 7.02
N ILE A 689 -21.44 -28.36 8.36
CA ILE A 689 -22.60 -28.71 9.20
C ILE A 689 -23.70 -27.65 9.06
N ILE A 690 -23.36 -26.37 9.23
CA ILE A 690 -24.30 -25.24 9.09
C ILE A 690 -24.94 -25.23 7.70
N LYS A 691 -24.12 -25.46 6.66
CA LYS A 691 -24.60 -25.52 5.28
C LYS A 691 -25.56 -26.69 5.06
N PHE A 692 -25.22 -27.88 5.56
CA PHE A 692 -26.10 -29.04 5.50
C PHE A 692 -27.44 -28.76 6.18
N CYS A 693 -27.43 -28.17 7.38
CA CYS A 693 -28.64 -27.81 8.10
C CYS A 693 -29.51 -26.84 7.28
N ARG A 694 -28.90 -25.76 6.77
CA ARG A 694 -29.57 -24.76 5.93
C ARG A 694 -30.21 -25.37 4.67
N ASP A 695 -29.47 -26.20 3.94
CA ASP A 695 -29.93 -26.81 2.69
C ASP A 695 -31.11 -27.78 2.91
N ASN A 696 -31.28 -28.29 4.13
CA ASN A 696 -32.34 -29.21 4.52
C ASN A 696 -33.46 -28.57 5.38
N GLY A 697 -33.43 -27.25 5.59
CA GLY A 697 -34.42 -26.55 6.41
C GLY A 697 -34.34 -26.84 7.92
N ILE A 698 -33.16 -27.23 8.39
CA ILE A 698 -32.86 -27.53 9.80
C ILE A 698 -32.18 -26.30 10.42
N LEU A 699 -32.59 -25.90 11.63
CA LEU A 699 -31.94 -24.81 12.37
C LEU A 699 -30.61 -25.29 12.96
N SER A 700 -29.57 -24.48 12.83
CA SER A 700 -28.28 -24.71 13.49
C SER A 700 -28.18 -23.87 14.78
N LEU A 701 -27.87 -24.51 15.90
CA LEU A 701 -27.63 -23.88 17.20
C LEU A 701 -26.16 -24.05 17.59
N ALA A 702 -25.42 -22.95 17.77
CA ALA A 702 -24.07 -22.98 18.34
C ALA A 702 -24.14 -22.97 19.87
N GLU A 703 -23.69 -24.04 20.52
CA GLU A 703 -23.77 -24.20 21.97
C GLU A 703 -22.48 -23.83 22.70
N GLY A 704 -22.64 -23.36 23.94
CA GLY A 704 -21.54 -23.13 24.85
C GLY A 704 -20.62 -22.01 24.42
N ILE A 705 -21.13 -20.94 23.79
CA ILE A 705 -20.32 -19.77 23.44
C ILE A 705 -19.92 -18.99 24.70
N GLU A 706 -18.62 -18.85 24.94
CA GLU A 706 -18.09 -18.22 26.17
C GLU A 706 -17.26 -16.95 25.91
N SER A 707 -16.90 -16.67 24.66
CA SER A 707 -16.13 -15.48 24.28
C SER A 707 -16.71 -14.73 23.09
N GLU A 708 -16.33 -13.45 22.98
CA GLU A 708 -16.68 -12.58 21.84
C GLU A 708 -16.15 -13.13 20.51
N ALA A 709 -14.94 -13.69 20.52
CA ALA A 709 -14.29 -14.22 19.32
C ALA A 709 -14.99 -15.47 18.79
N GLU A 710 -15.41 -16.38 19.68
CA GLU A 710 -16.24 -17.54 19.33
C GLU A 710 -17.58 -17.08 18.77
N LEU A 711 -18.24 -16.12 19.43
CA LEU A 711 -19.52 -15.53 19.00
C LEU A 711 -19.43 -14.97 17.58
N ARG A 712 -18.45 -14.09 17.33
CA ARG A 712 -18.22 -13.47 16.04
C ARG A 712 -18.03 -14.51 14.94
N THR A 713 -17.19 -15.50 15.21
CA THR A 713 -16.85 -16.56 14.25
C THR A 713 -18.07 -17.39 13.85
N VAL A 714 -18.89 -17.85 14.81
CA VAL A 714 -20.06 -18.68 14.51
C VAL A 714 -21.18 -17.89 13.81
N VAL A 715 -21.36 -16.61 14.17
CA VAL A 715 -22.29 -15.71 13.47
C VAL A 715 -21.87 -15.53 12.01
N HIS A 716 -20.58 -15.32 11.73
CA HIS A 716 -20.05 -15.19 10.36
C HIS A 716 -20.17 -16.47 9.54
N MET A 717 -19.96 -17.65 10.14
CA MET A 717 -20.22 -18.94 9.47
C MET A 717 -21.70 -19.13 9.11
N GLY A 718 -22.55 -18.39 9.81
CA GLY A 718 -23.96 -18.27 9.51
C GLY A 718 -24.84 -19.28 10.20
N VAL A 719 -24.52 -19.55 11.46
CA VAL A 719 -25.39 -20.24 12.41
C VAL A 719 -26.71 -19.49 12.58
N ASP A 720 -27.79 -20.19 12.92
CA ASP A 720 -29.13 -19.59 13.06
C ASP A 720 -29.42 -19.12 14.49
N LEU A 721 -29.00 -19.92 15.47
CA LEU A 721 -29.25 -19.72 16.89
C LEU A 721 -27.95 -19.83 17.70
N ILE A 722 -27.89 -19.16 18.85
CA ILE A 722 -26.70 -19.12 19.72
C ILE A 722 -27.11 -19.32 21.17
N GLN A 723 -26.35 -20.13 21.90
CA GLN A 723 -26.49 -20.33 23.34
C GLN A 723 -25.12 -20.39 24.01
N GLY A 724 -24.97 -19.76 25.18
CA GLY A 724 -23.72 -19.82 25.92
C GLY A 724 -23.64 -18.81 27.06
N PHE A 725 -22.60 -18.89 27.90
CA PHE A 725 -22.44 -17.96 29.03
C PHE A 725 -22.13 -16.54 28.58
N TYR A 726 -21.62 -16.34 27.37
CA TYR A 726 -21.40 -15.01 26.81
C TYR A 726 -22.71 -14.29 26.49
N THR A 727 -23.76 -15.02 26.07
CA THR A 727 -25.09 -14.44 25.82
C THR A 727 -25.88 -14.27 27.12
N ALA A 728 -26.09 -15.35 27.86
CA ALA A 728 -26.63 -15.33 29.22
C ALA A 728 -26.52 -16.70 29.91
N LYS A 729 -26.37 -16.68 31.24
CA LYS A 729 -26.30 -17.90 32.07
C LYS A 729 -27.70 -18.45 32.40
N PRO A 730 -27.83 -19.75 32.70
CA PRO A 730 -29.08 -20.33 33.18
C PRO A 730 -29.57 -19.68 34.49
N ALA A 731 -30.84 -19.33 34.57
CA ALA A 731 -31.45 -18.71 35.76
C ALA A 731 -32.81 -19.31 36.09
N ALA A 732 -33.19 -19.34 37.38
CA ALA A 732 -34.51 -19.82 37.81
C ALA A 732 -35.67 -18.98 37.27
N GLU A 733 -35.45 -17.67 37.07
CA GLU A 733 -36.38 -16.81 36.34
C GLU A 733 -35.85 -16.57 34.92
N PRO A 734 -36.66 -16.84 33.86
CA PRO A 734 -36.22 -16.66 32.48
C PRO A 734 -35.99 -15.16 32.20
N ALA A 735 -34.81 -14.85 31.66
CA ALA A 735 -34.43 -13.49 31.35
C ALA A 735 -35.22 -12.96 30.14
N LYS A 736 -35.92 -11.83 30.28
CA LYS A 736 -36.72 -11.25 29.17
C LYS A 736 -35.90 -10.62 28.03
N LYS A 737 -34.61 -10.39 28.26
CA LYS A 737 -33.65 -9.82 27.30
C LYS A 737 -32.23 -10.20 27.72
N ILE A 738 -31.34 -10.34 26.74
CA ILE A 738 -29.90 -10.44 26.98
C ILE A 738 -29.28 -9.05 27.18
N ASP A 739 -27.99 -9.01 27.55
CA ASP A 739 -27.26 -7.75 27.69
C ASP A 739 -27.28 -6.95 26.37
N ARG A 740 -27.49 -5.64 26.48
CA ARG A 740 -27.62 -4.75 25.32
C ARG A 740 -26.34 -4.73 24.48
N LYS A 741 -25.16 -4.84 25.10
CA LYS A 741 -23.88 -4.85 24.40
C LYS A 741 -23.76 -6.10 23.54
N VAL A 742 -24.02 -7.28 24.12
CA VAL A 742 -23.95 -8.57 23.43
C VAL A 742 -24.97 -8.65 22.29
N ARG A 743 -26.19 -8.13 22.50
CA ARG A 743 -27.19 -8.02 21.43
C ARG A 743 -26.70 -7.17 20.26
N ASN A 744 -26.08 -6.02 20.52
CA ASN A 744 -25.55 -5.15 19.47
C ASN A 744 -24.38 -5.80 18.74
N GLU A 745 -23.53 -6.55 19.43
CA GLU A 745 -22.44 -7.34 18.83
C GLU A 745 -23.00 -8.41 17.87
N ILE A 746 -24.05 -9.16 18.26
CA ILE A 746 -24.72 -10.12 17.37
C ILE A 746 -25.29 -9.44 16.12
N ILE A 747 -25.98 -8.31 16.27
CA ILE A 747 -26.54 -7.55 15.14
C ILE A 747 -25.43 -7.04 14.21
N LEU A 748 -24.33 -6.51 14.78
CA LEU A 748 -23.17 -6.06 14.02
C LEU A 748 -22.54 -7.20 13.22
N TYR A 749 -22.30 -8.36 13.86
CA TYR A 749 -21.70 -9.51 13.19
C TYR A 749 -22.63 -10.14 12.15
N ALA A 750 -23.95 -10.12 12.38
CA ALA A 750 -24.95 -10.53 11.39
C ALA A 750 -24.97 -9.59 10.18
N GLN A 751 -24.83 -8.28 10.40
CA GLN A 751 -24.65 -7.30 9.34
C GLN A 751 -23.33 -7.50 8.60
N GLU A 752 -22.21 -7.73 9.30
CA GLU A 752 -20.91 -8.08 8.70
C GLU A 752 -21.02 -9.34 7.81
N LYS A 753 -21.77 -10.36 8.25
CA LYS A 753 -22.04 -11.59 7.48
C LYS A 753 -22.91 -11.34 6.24
N ASP A 754 -24.04 -10.65 6.39
CA ASP A 754 -24.93 -10.30 5.27
C ASP A 754 -24.19 -9.41 4.24
N ASP A 755 -23.24 -8.59 4.73
CA ASP A 755 -22.28 -7.80 3.96
C ASP A 755 -21.20 -8.64 3.25
N GLY A 756 -21.12 -9.96 3.49
CA GLY A 756 -20.23 -10.93 2.82
C GLY A 756 -18.91 -11.12 3.56
N ILE A 757 -18.50 -12.40 3.72
CA ILE A 757 -17.60 -12.91 4.75
C ILE A 757 -16.14 -12.41 4.72
N ASP A 758 -15.60 -11.90 3.62
CA ASP A 758 -14.16 -11.57 3.55
C ASP A 758 -13.88 -10.06 3.57
N LYS A 759 -14.21 -9.39 4.68
CA LYS A 759 -13.87 -7.97 4.85
C LYS A 759 -13.03 -7.71 6.09
N HIS A 760 -11.71 -7.57 5.89
CA HIS A 760 -10.89 -6.85 6.86
C HIS A 760 -11.06 -5.34 6.62
N ILE A 761 -11.67 -4.63 7.57
CA ILE A 761 -11.79 -3.17 7.52
C ILE A 761 -10.48 -2.59 8.06
N TYR A 762 -9.76 -1.84 7.22
CA TYR A 762 -8.61 -1.06 7.66
C TYR A 762 -9.05 0.35 8.04
N THR A 763 -8.72 0.78 9.26
CA THR A 763 -8.94 2.17 9.69
C THR A 763 -7.64 2.95 9.50
N ALA A 764 -7.66 3.92 8.60
CA ALA A 764 -6.54 4.81 8.34
C ALA A 764 -6.38 5.88 9.42
N GLY A 765 -5.15 6.39 9.56
CA GLY A 765 -4.80 7.43 10.52
C GLY A 765 -3.81 7.00 11.60
N SER A 766 -3.44 5.72 11.66
CA SER A 766 -2.30 5.25 12.48
C SER A 766 -0.95 5.48 11.79
N SER A 767 -0.95 5.54 10.46
CA SER A 767 0.16 5.96 9.60
C SER A 767 -0.36 6.98 8.59
N ASN A 768 0.51 7.89 8.17
CA ASN A 768 0.27 8.83 7.07
C ASN A 768 0.27 8.14 5.70
N ARG A 769 0.69 6.87 5.57
CA ARG A 769 0.78 6.17 4.27
C ARG A 769 0.24 4.74 4.35
N VAL A 770 -0.68 4.40 3.45
CA VAL A 770 -1.46 3.16 3.44
C VAL A 770 -1.22 2.42 2.12
N SER A 771 -0.63 1.22 2.17
CA SER A 771 -0.36 0.40 0.98
C SER A 771 -1.52 -0.54 0.66
N LEU A 772 -2.13 -0.39 -0.52
CA LEU A 772 -3.24 -1.24 -0.96
C LEU A 772 -2.80 -2.68 -1.20
N SER A 773 -1.59 -2.91 -1.73
CA SER A 773 -1.07 -4.27 -1.94
C SER A 773 -0.93 -5.03 -0.61
N LEU A 774 -0.49 -4.33 0.44
CA LEU A 774 -0.40 -4.89 1.78
C LEU A 774 -1.79 -5.19 2.37
N LEU A 775 -2.72 -4.23 2.25
CA LEU A 775 -4.09 -4.41 2.70
C LEU A 775 -4.76 -5.59 2.00
N GLY A 776 -4.57 -5.75 0.69
CA GLY A 776 -5.19 -6.83 -0.09
C GLY A 776 -4.71 -8.20 0.36
N LYS A 777 -3.43 -8.30 0.70
CA LYS A 777 -2.85 -9.52 1.29
C LYS A 777 -3.43 -9.86 2.65
N TYR A 778 -3.74 -8.85 3.46
CA TYR A 778 -4.46 -9.05 4.72
C TYR A 778 -5.97 -9.26 4.51
N GLY A 779 -6.45 -9.43 3.27
CA GLY A 779 -7.87 -9.62 2.96
C GLY A 779 -8.72 -8.39 3.23
N CYS A 780 -8.10 -7.21 3.29
CA CYS A 780 -8.83 -5.97 3.49
C CYS A 780 -9.53 -5.53 2.20
N THR A 781 -10.78 -5.12 2.33
CA THR A 781 -11.63 -4.68 1.20
C THR A 781 -12.25 -3.30 1.44
N ASP A 782 -12.06 -2.75 2.64
CA ASP A 782 -12.63 -1.50 3.12
C ASP A 782 -11.53 -0.65 3.78
N ILE A 783 -11.44 0.62 3.39
CA ILE A 783 -10.58 1.61 4.03
C ILE A 783 -11.47 2.68 4.65
N VAL A 784 -11.33 2.90 5.96
CA VAL A 784 -12.10 3.92 6.70
C VAL A 784 -11.17 5.07 7.09
N VAL A 785 -11.53 6.30 6.74
CA VAL A 785 -10.74 7.51 7.00
C VAL A 785 -11.51 8.49 7.89
N GLY A 786 -10.82 9.15 8.82
CA GLY A 786 -11.39 10.25 9.61
C GLY A 786 -11.90 9.88 11.01
N LYS A 787 -11.34 8.85 11.64
CA LYS A 787 -11.64 8.52 13.04
C LYS A 787 -11.12 9.61 13.98
N GLU A 788 -11.84 9.94 15.06
CA GLU A 788 -11.48 11.04 15.97
C GLU A 788 -10.12 10.89 16.66
N ASP A 789 -9.69 9.64 16.92
CA ASP A 789 -8.42 9.29 17.55
C ASP A 789 -7.29 9.03 16.54
N ALA A 790 -7.48 9.38 15.27
CA ALA A 790 -6.44 9.26 14.24
C ALA A 790 -5.24 10.16 14.58
N VAL A 791 -4.03 9.59 14.53
CA VAL A 791 -2.77 10.32 14.70
C VAL A 791 -2.50 11.22 13.48
N TYR A 792 -2.77 10.69 12.29
CA TYR A 792 -2.62 11.38 11.02
C TYR A 792 -3.99 11.66 10.42
N ARG A 793 -4.29 12.95 10.21
CA ARG A 793 -5.48 13.38 9.45
C ARG A 793 -5.24 13.33 7.96
N ASP A 794 -4.09 13.82 7.51
CA ASP A 794 -3.70 13.78 6.12
C ASP A 794 -3.01 12.46 5.83
N ILE A 795 -3.46 11.75 4.79
CA ILE A 795 -2.99 10.39 4.49
C ILE A 795 -2.76 10.20 3.00
N ALA A 796 -1.81 9.34 2.65
CA ALA A 796 -1.57 8.87 1.30
C ALA A 796 -1.99 7.40 1.17
N ILE A 797 -2.84 7.09 0.20
CA ILE A 797 -3.22 5.73 -0.17
C ILE A 797 -2.51 5.38 -1.47
N VAL A 798 -1.73 4.30 -1.42
CA VAL A 798 -0.74 3.97 -2.42
C VAL A 798 -1.03 2.57 -2.95
N GLY A 799 -1.37 2.50 -4.23
CA GLY A 799 -1.44 1.25 -4.97
C GLY A 799 -0.13 0.94 -5.68
N ALA A 800 -0.18 -0.10 -6.50
CA ALA A 800 0.88 -0.41 -7.43
C ALA A 800 0.33 -0.30 -8.86
N PRO A 801 1.09 0.29 -9.80
CA PRO A 801 0.69 0.39 -11.19
C PRO A 801 0.22 -0.97 -11.75
N ASN A 802 -0.92 -0.97 -12.45
CA ASN A 802 -1.56 -2.17 -13.04
C ASN A 802 -2.04 -3.23 -12.04
N ILE A 803 -1.91 -3.01 -10.73
CA ILE A 803 -2.44 -3.93 -9.72
C ILE A 803 -3.86 -3.55 -9.39
N LYS A 804 -4.75 -4.51 -9.62
CA LYS A 804 -6.16 -4.39 -9.35
C LYS A 804 -6.41 -4.77 -7.90
N THR A 805 -6.84 -3.79 -7.12
CA THR A 805 -7.29 -4.02 -5.75
C THR A 805 -8.80 -3.91 -5.71
N ASP A 806 -9.47 -4.95 -5.19
CA ASP A 806 -10.92 -4.97 -5.07
C ASP A 806 -11.34 -4.27 -3.77
N MET A 807 -11.02 -2.98 -3.66
CA MET A 807 -11.19 -2.17 -2.44
C MET A 807 -12.03 -0.93 -2.69
N HIS A 808 -12.64 -0.41 -1.63
CA HIS A 808 -13.27 0.91 -1.63
C HIS A 808 -12.93 1.68 -0.35
N MET A 809 -13.13 3.00 -0.40
CA MET A 809 -12.83 3.91 0.70
C MET A 809 -14.10 4.59 1.23
N ARG A 810 -14.22 4.66 2.55
CA ARG A 810 -15.29 5.37 3.27
C ARG A 810 -14.69 6.45 4.14
N ILE A 811 -15.15 7.69 3.96
CA ILE A 811 -14.78 8.82 4.81
C ILE A 811 -15.85 8.94 5.90
N LEU A 812 -15.43 9.17 7.15
CA LEU A 812 -16.35 9.41 8.26
C LEU A 812 -16.82 10.86 8.30
N HIS A 813 -18.01 11.09 8.86
CA HIS A 813 -18.60 12.42 9.02
C HIS A 813 -17.65 13.39 9.73
N GLY A 814 -17.63 14.65 9.29
CA GLY A 814 -16.82 15.71 9.93
C GLY A 814 -15.33 15.66 9.57
N TYR A 815 -14.90 14.77 8.67
CA TYR A 815 -13.52 14.75 8.20
C TYR A 815 -13.21 16.02 7.39
N SER A 816 -12.11 16.67 7.76
CA SER A 816 -11.53 17.81 7.05
C SER A 816 -10.03 17.57 6.98
N GLY A 817 -9.50 17.45 5.76
CA GLY A 817 -8.11 17.06 5.51
C GLY A 817 -7.83 16.64 4.08
N GLU A 818 -6.59 16.22 3.85
CA GLU A 818 -6.05 15.84 2.56
C GLU A 818 -5.85 14.32 2.43
N ILE A 819 -6.32 13.75 1.32
CA ILE A 819 -6.08 12.36 0.95
C ILE A 819 -5.35 12.32 -0.38
N THR A 820 -4.12 11.84 -0.39
CA THR A 820 -3.37 11.58 -1.63
C THR A 820 -3.70 10.18 -2.15
N LEU A 821 -4.10 10.05 -3.41
CA LEU A 821 -4.23 8.78 -4.11
C LEU A 821 -3.09 8.64 -5.13
N ASP A 822 -2.33 7.55 -4.99
CA ASP A 822 -1.16 7.28 -5.82
C ASP A 822 -1.28 5.87 -6.44
N ASN A 823 -1.55 5.82 -7.75
CA ASN A 823 -1.72 4.58 -8.52
C ASN A 823 -2.74 3.59 -7.90
N VAL A 824 -3.85 4.10 -7.37
CA VAL A 824 -4.85 3.26 -6.71
C VAL A 824 -5.81 2.62 -7.71
N SER A 825 -6.19 1.38 -7.46
CA SER A 825 -7.31 0.72 -8.15
C SER A 825 -8.43 0.51 -7.14
N PHE A 826 -9.58 1.18 -7.29
CA PHE A 826 -10.76 0.89 -6.48
C PHE A 826 -11.84 0.20 -7.31
N SER A 827 -12.68 -0.57 -6.63
CA SER A 827 -13.78 -1.28 -7.27
C SER A 827 -15.03 -1.24 -6.42
N ASN A 828 -16.18 -1.22 -7.07
CA ASN A 828 -17.49 -1.39 -6.45
C ASN A 828 -17.59 -2.78 -5.81
N ILE A 829 -17.85 -2.80 -4.50
CA ILE A 829 -18.24 -4.00 -3.78
C ILE A 829 -19.72 -3.84 -3.39
N LYS A 830 -20.60 -4.65 -3.99
CA LYS A 830 -22.03 -4.72 -3.64
C LYS A 830 -22.79 -3.38 -3.71
N GLY A 831 -22.71 -2.66 -4.83
CA GLY A 831 -23.54 -1.46 -5.09
C GLY A 831 -23.13 -0.23 -4.28
N ARG A 832 -21.84 -0.11 -3.94
CA ARG A 832 -21.27 0.98 -3.14
C ARG A 832 -20.36 1.85 -4.02
N PRO A 833 -20.23 3.15 -3.71
CA PRO A 833 -19.25 3.99 -4.39
C PRO A 833 -17.82 3.52 -4.09
N CYS A 834 -16.90 3.77 -5.02
CA CYS A 834 -15.47 3.53 -4.81
C CYS A 834 -14.92 4.44 -3.71
N ILE A 835 -15.43 5.66 -3.61
CA ILE A 835 -15.17 6.59 -2.51
C ILE A 835 -16.48 7.16 -2.01
N ASP A 836 -16.76 6.98 -0.72
CA ASP A 836 -17.93 7.55 -0.07
C ASP A 836 -17.56 8.75 0.82
N ILE A 837 -18.08 9.94 0.47
CA ILE A 837 -17.95 11.18 1.25
C ILE A 837 -19.35 11.55 1.80
N PRO A 838 -19.59 11.36 3.12
CA PRO A 838 -20.86 11.69 3.74
C PRO A 838 -20.98 13.18 4.04
N GLU A 839 -22.09 13.61 4.63
CA GLU A 839 -22.37 15.03 4.95
C GLU A 839 -21.39 15.61 6.00
N GLY A 840 -21.08 16.90 5.86
CA GLY A 840 -20.26 17.66 6.80
C GLY A 840 -18.74 17.46 6.64
N CYS A 841 -18.27 17.03 5.48
CA CYS A 841 -16.85 16.78 5.20
C CYS A 841 -16.24 17.85 4.27
N GLU A 842 -14.95 18.13 4.43
CA GLU A 842 -14.15 18.98 3.55
C GLU A 842 -12.89 18.23 3.11
N VAL A 843 -12.94 17.64 1.90
CA VAL A 843 -11.93 16.68 1.45
C VAL A 843 -11.15 17.26 0.29
N VAL A 844 -9.82 17.27 0.41
CA VAL A 844 -8.91 17.52 -0.71
C VAL A 844 -8.35 16.18 -1.18
N LEU A 845 -8.65 15.79 -2.42
CA LEU A 845 -8.15 14.57 -3.05
C LEU A 845 -7.01 14.91 -4.01
N LYS A 846 -5.77 14.63 -3.59
CA LYS A 846 -4.59 14.82 -4.44
C LYS A 846 -4.33 13.57 -5.30
N LEU A 847 -4.36 13.72 -6.61
CA LEU A 847 -4.12 12.61 -7.54
C LEU A 847 -2.65 12.58 -7.99
N ARG A 848 -2.04 11.40 -7.89
CA ARG A 848 -0.72 11.06 -8.46
C ARG A 848 -0.82 9.75 -9.26
N GLY A 849 0.08 9.59 -10.24
CA GLY A 849 0.10 8.38 -11.08
C GLY A 849 -1.19 8.16 -11.88
N ASN A 850 -1.55 6.89 -12.10
CA ASN A 850 -2.77 6.50 -12.82
C ASN A 850 -3.73 5.76 -11.89
N ASN A 851 -4.89 6.35 -11.61
CA ASN A 851 -5.89 5.81 -10.70
C ASN A 851 -7.08 5.23 -11.48
N GLU A 852 -7.59 4.06 -11.10
CA GLU A 852 -8.66 3.35 -11.81
C GLU A 852 -9.80 2.95 -10.87
N PHE A 853 -11.01 3.46 -11.10
CA PHE A 853 -12.21 3.15 -10.32
C PHE A 853 -13.19 2.37 -11.18
N ARG A 854 -13.61 1.18 -10.72
CA ARG A 854 -14.43 0.26 -11.50
C ARG A 854 -15.76 -0.04 -10.82
N GLY A 855 -16.83 -0.05 -11.59
CA GLY A 855 -18.18 -0.36 -11.15
C GLY A 855 -18.95 0.82 -10.56
N ALA A 856 -18.30 1.74 -9.83
CA ALA A 856 -18.95 2.91 -9.25
C ALA A 856 -18.02 4.13 -9.19
N GLY A 857 -18.59 5.29 -8.93
CA GLY A 857 -17.90 6.57 -8.86
C GLY A 857 -17.57 7.04 -7.43
N ILE A 858 -17.39 8.34 -7.30
CA ILE A 858 -17.20 9.05 -6.02
C ILE A 858 -18.55 9.65 -5.60
N ARG A 859 -19.06 9.26 -4.42
CA ARG A 859 -20.25 9.87 -3.83
C ARG A 859 -19.84 11.04 -2.93
N VAL A 860 -20.49 12.18 -3.10
CA VAL A 860 -20.31 13.41 -2.33
C VAL A 860 -21.69 13.89 -1.88
N ALA A 861 -22.01 13.66 -0.62
CA ALA A 861 -23.28 14.06 -0.05
C ALA A 861 -23.44 15.59 0.01
N GLN A 862 -24.69 16.06 0.06
CA GLN A 862 -25.02 17.47 0.23
C GLN A 862 -24.37 18.04 1.50
N GLY A 863 -23.92 19.29 1.45
CA GLY A 863 -23.27 19.95 2.60
C GLY A 863 -21.80 19.57 2.83
N SER A 864 -21.22 18.73 1.96
CA SER A 864 -19.78 18.44 1.93
C SER A 864 -19.09 19.11 0.75
N THR A 865 -17.76 19.23 0.81
CA THR A 865 -16.93 19.76 -0.28
C THR A 865 -15.89 18.73 -0.68
N LEU A 866 -15.76 18.49 -2.00
CA LEU A 866 -14.68 17.72 -2.60
C LEU A 866 -13.87 18.63 -3.51
N THR A 867 -12.58 18.81 -3.20
CA THR A 867 -11.60 19.44 -4.09
C THR A 867 -10.69 18.37 -4.66
N ILE A 868 -10.55 18.30 -5.99
CA ILE A 868 -9.61 17.39 -6.66
C ILE A 868 -8.46 18.21 -7.24
N GLU A 869 -7.22 17.87 -6.90
CA GLU A 869 -6.01 18.53 -7.37
C GLU A 869 -4.88 17.53 -7.70
N GLY A 870 -3.76 18.04 -8.22
CA GLY A 870 -2.60 17.22 -8.59
C GLY A 870 -2.46 17.00 -10.11
N GLU A 871 -1.49 16.18 -10.48
CA GLU A 871 -1.10 15.92 -11.88
C GLU A 871 -1.47 14.49 -12.34
N GLY A 872 -1.93 13.63 -11.42
CA GLY A 872 -2.30 12.25 -11.71
C GLY A 872 -3.57 12.13 -12.55
N ASN A 873 -3.68 11.03 -13.28
CA ASN A 873 -4.87 10.68 -14.05
C ASN A 873 -5.84 9.86 -13.19
N ILE A 874 -7.13 9.94 -13.52
CA ILE A 874 -8.16 9.05 -13.00
C ILE A 874 -9.09 8.57 -14.12
N LEU A 875 -9.33 7.26 -14.16
CA LEU A 875 -10.33 6.62 -15.00
C LEU A 875 -11.44 6.05 -14.12
N ILE A 876 -12.68 6.45 -14.36
CA ILE A 876 -13.87 5.94 -13.66
C ILE A 876 -14.76 5.23 -14.66
N ASP A 877 -14.87 3.91 -14.53
CA ASP A 877 -15.77 3.07 -15.31
C ASP A 877 -16.97 2.67 -14.46
N THR A 878 -18.14 3.23 -14.76
CA THR A 878 -19.39 2.93 -14.03
C THR A 878 -20.34 2.11 -14.90
N ASN A 879 -20.96 1.09 -14.30
CA ASN A 879 -21.90 0.20 -14.98
C ASN A 879 -23.19 -0.05 -14.17
N GLU A 880 -23.42 0.74 -13.12
CA GLU A 880 -24.66 0.69 -12.36
C GLU A 880 -25.84 1.18 -13.21
N PRO A 881 -27.05 0.61 -13.05
CA PRO A 881 -28.24 1.05 -13.78
C PRO A 881 -28.50 2.57 -13.64
N LYS A 882 -28.30 3.10 -12.43
CA LYS A 882 -28.31 4.51 -12.10
C LYS A 882 -26.89 4.91 -11.70
N TYR A 883 -26.13 5.53 -12.59
CA TYR A 883 -24.71 5.82 -12.34
C TYR A 883 -24.44 7.28 -12.05
N TYR A 884 -23.38 7.51 -11.30
CA TYR A 884 -22.71 8.80 -11.20
C TYR A 884 -21.20 8.57 -11.22
N GLY A 885 -20.46 9.41 -11.94
CA GLY A 885 -19.00 9.34 -11.95
C GLY A 885 -18.39 10.05 -10.73
N ILE A 886 -18.66 11.35 -10.59
CA ILE A 886 -18.28 12.16 -9.43
C ILE A 886 -19.45 13.06 -9.06
N GLY A 887 -20.01 12.87 -7.87
CA GLY A 887 -21.15 13.65 -7.38
C GLY A 887 -22.08 12.80 -6.55
N ASN A 888 -23.36 12.65 -6.91
CA ASN A 888 -24.29 11.88 -6.08
C ASN A 888 -25.34 11.15 -6.94
N ASP A 889 -26.17 10.32 -6.31
CA ASP A 889 -27.20 9.54 -6.98
C ASP A 889 -28.30 10.39 -7.66
N SER A 890 -29.18 9.72 -8.41
CA SER A 890 -30.27 10.35 -9.16
C SER A 890 -31.34 11.02 -8.29
N ASP A 891 -31.38 10.68 -6.99
CA ASP A 891 -32.44 11.07 -6.08
C ASP A 891 -31.97 12.12 -5.04
N SER A 892 -30.70 12.53 -5.12
CA SER A 892 -30.03 13.39 -4.14
C SER A 892 -29.28 14.56 -4.79
N GLU A 893 -29.03 15.61 -4.00
CA GLU A 893 -28.12 16.71 -4.37
C GLU A 893 -26.69 16.31 -4.01
N HIS A 894 -25.70 16.78 -4.77
CA HIS A 894 -24.29 16.60 -4.42
C HIS A 894 -23.75 17.80 -3.62
N GLY A 895 -22.68 17.58 -2.86
CA GLY A 895 -21.91 18.65 -2.22
C GLY A 895 -21.16 19.54 -3.22
N MET A 896 -20.38 20.51 -2.75
CA MET A 896 -19.59 21.38 -3.63
C MET A 896 -18.45 20.58 -4.31
N LEU A 897 -18.40 20.59 -5.64
CA LEU A 897 -17.37 19.91 -6.43
C LEU A 897 -16.41 20.93 -7.04
N ILE A 898 -15.13 20.87 -6.67
CA ILE A 898 -14.09 21.79 -7.13
C ILE A 898 -12.97 20.98 -7.81
N PHE A 899 -12.61 21.34 -9.03
CA PHE A 899 -11.53 20.66 -9.76
C PHE A 899 -10.42 21.65 -10.13
N LYS A 900 -9.21 21.40 -9.59
CA LYS A 900 -7.99 22.20 -9.77
C LYS A 900 -6.80 21.31 -10.14
N GLN A 901 -7.03 20.33 -11.01
CA GLN A 901 -6.06 19.30 -11.36
C GLN A 901 -5.57 19.49 -12.80
N TYR A 902 -4.38 18.99 -13.11
CA TYR A 902 -3.75 19.12 -14.44
C TYR A 902 -3.75 17.81 -15.24
N GLY A 903 -3.92 16.68 -14.56
CA GLY A 903 -4.05 15.36 -15.17
C GLY A 903 -5.36 15.18 -15.94
N LYS A 904 -5.59 13.95 -16.40
CA LYS A 904 -6.80 13.58 -17.15
C LYS A 904 -7.82 12.90 -16.24
N ILE A 905 -9.04 13.45 -16.21
CA ILE A 905 -10.22 12.80 -15.63
C ILE A 905 -11.04 12.19 -16.77
N ALA A 906 -11.08 10.85 -16.82
CA ALA A 906 -11.88 10.09 -17.77
C ALA A 906 -13.03 9.37 -17.05
N ILE A 907 -14.27 9.54 -17.52
CA ILE A 907 -15.45 8.89 -16.93
C ILE A 907 -16.25 8.21 -18.04
N ASN A 908 -16.50 6.91 -17.90
CA ASN A 908 -17.37 6.14 -18.78
C ASN A 908 -18.62 5.70 -18.01
N GLY A 909 -19.76 6.24 -18.39
CA GLY A 909 -21.08 5.95 -17.84
C GLY A 909 -21.88 4.98 -18.70
N ASN A 910 -21.95 3.72 -18.29
CA ASN A 910 -22.57 2.63 -19.07
C ASN A 910 -23.91 2.12 -18.50
N GLY A 911 -24.67 2.96 -17.79
CA GLY A 911 -25.97 2.59 -17.20
C GLY A 911 -27.20 3.01 -18.01
N HIS A 912 -28.38 2.82 -17.41
CA HIS A 912 -29.66 3.25 -18.00
C HIS A 912 -29.94 4.74 -17.77
N GLU A 913 -29.54 5.28 -16.63
CA GLU A 913 -29.70 6.69 -16.27
C GLU A 913 -28.46 7.14 -15.50
N GLY A 914 -27.93 8.34 -15.75
CA GLY A 914 -26.81 8.81 -14.96
C GLY A 914 -26.13 10.09 -15.42
N VAL A 915 -25.16 10.51 -14.60
CA VAL A 915 -24.41 11.76 -14.77
C VAL A 915 -22.91 11.47 -14.63
N CYS A 916 -22.05 11.94 -15.56
CA CYS A 916 -20.61 11.77 -15.37
C CYS A 916 -20.08 12.65 -14.22
N ILE A 917 -20.35 13.96 -14.24
CA ILE A 917 -20.03 14.88 -13.15
C ILE A 917 -21.28 15.62 -12.71
N GLY A 918 -21.74 15.38 -11.48
CA GLY A 918 -22.94 15.97 -10.90
C GLY A 918 -23.88 14.96 -10.26
N SER A 919 -25.19 15.22 -10.26
CA SER A 919 -26.18 14.37 -9.57
C SER A 919 -27.58 14.49 -10.17
N GLY A 920 -28.55 13.76 -9.61
CA GLY A 920 -29.93 13.91 -10.03
C GLY A 920 -30.58 15.23 -9.60
N LYS A 921 -30.34 15.70 -8.38
CA LYS A 921 -30.95 16.93 -7.83
C LYS A 921 -29.99 18.13 -7.73
N GLY A 922 -28.85 18.09 -8.42
CA GLY A 922 -27.97 19.25 -8.64
C GLY A 922 -26.91 19.43 -7.57
N GLY A 923 -26.47 20.67 -7.42
CA GLY A 923 -25.35 21.08 -6.57
C GLY A 923 -24.43 22.06 -7.32
N GLU A 924 -23.34 22.50 -6.66
CA GLU A 924 -22.41 23.48 -7.23
C GLU A 924 -21.18 22.78 -7.85
N ILE A 925 -20.91 23.07 -9.12
CA ILE A 925 -19.78 22.49 -9.87
C ILE A 925 -18.84 23.61 -10.36
N LYS A 926 -17.58 23.56 -9.93
CA LYS A 926 -16.50 24.46 -10.36
C LYS A 926 -15.35 23.68 -10.96
N ILE A 927 -15.10 23.86 -12.25
CA ILE A 927 -13.99 23.25 -12.97
C ILE A 927 -13.00 24.36 -13.36
N GLU A 928 -11.86 24.43 -12.68
CA GLU A 928 -10.90 25.54 -12.82
C GLU A 928 -9.67 25.21 -13.68
N SER A 929 -9.37 23.91 -13.88
CA SER A 929 -8.29 23.44 -14.75
C SER A 929 -8.44 21.95 -15.09
N GLY A 930 -7.77 21.50 -16.16
CA GLY A 930 -7.53 20.08 -16.43
C GLY A 930 -8.09 19.56 -17.76
N GLN A 931 -7.91 18.25 -17.98
CA GLN A 931 -8.39 17.54 -19.17
C GLN A 931 -9.49 16.55 -18.80
N TYR A 932 -10.65 16.65 -19.48
CA TYR A 932 -11.83 15.84 -19.19
C TYR A 932 -12.25 15.04 -20.42
N ARG A 933 -12.39 13.73 -20.27
CA ARG A 933 -13.01 12.86 -21.28
C ARG A 933 -14.22 12.15 -20.70
N LEU A 934 -15.42 12.56 -21.09
CA LEU A 934 -16.66 12.07 -20.51
C LEU A 934 -17.47 11.31 -21.56
N LYS A 935 -17.85 10.07 -21.26
CA LYS A 935 -18.74 9.27 -22.10
C LYS A 935 -19.99 8.93 -21.31
N ALA A 936 -21.14 9.43 -21.75
CA ALA A 936 -22.41 9.21 -21.08
C ALA A 936 -23.38 8.42 -21.99
N GLY A 937 -23.68 7.19 -21.60
CA GLY A 937 -24.64 6.32 -22.28
C GLY A 937 -25.94 6.13 -21.49
N GLY A 938 -27.01 5.68 -22.16
CA GLY A 938 -28.24 5.23 -21.51
C GLY A 938 -29.55 5.73 -22.12
N THR A 939 -30.59 5.82 -21.30
CA THR A 939 -31.90 6.41 -21.63
C THR A 939 -31.95 7.90 -21.28
N LYS A 940 -31.39 8.27 -20.12
CA LYS A 940 -31.24 9.65 -19.66
C LYS A 940 -29.81 9.86 -19.19
N SER A 941 -29.05 10.70 -19.89
CA SER A 941 -27.61 10.76 -19.65
C SER A 941 -27.10 12.20 -19.72
N VAL A 942 -26.32 12.59 -18.72
CA VAL A 942 -25.75 13.94 -18.61
C VAL A 942 -24.23 13.85 -18.52
N GLY A 943 -23.52 14.64 -19.32
CA GLY A 943 -22.07 14.80 -19.18
C GLY A 943 -21.72 15.53 -17.88
N ILE A 944 -22.07 16.81 -17.79
CA ILE A 944 -21.84 17.66 -16.61
C ILE A 944 -23.12 18.37 -16.20
N GLY A 945 -23.53 18.22 -14.94
CA GLY A 945 -24.65 18.97 -14.37
C GLY A 945 -25.69 18.08 -13.69
N SER A 946 -26.97 18.29 -14.00
CA SER A 946 -28.07 17.68 -13.25
C SER A 946 -29.18 17.08 -14.12
N ILE A 947 -29.95 16.15 -13.53
CA ILE A 947 -31.12 15.58 -14.19
C ILE A 947 -32.38 16.43 -13.93
N SER A 948 -32.68 16.75 -12.68
CA SER A 948 -34.03 17.22 -12.27
C SER A 948 -34.07 18.58 -11.58
N SER A 949 -32.93 19.24 -11.39
CA SER A 949 -32.82 20.51 -10.66
C SER A 949 -31.99 21.55 -11.41
N GLU A 950 -31.91 22.78 -10.89
CA GLU A 950 -31.12 23.82 -11.53
C GLU A 950 -29.62 23.48 -11.54
N GLY A 951 -29.00 23.60 -12.71
CA GLY A 951 -27.57 23.38 -12.88
C GLY A 951 -26.81 24.70 -12.84
N HIS A 952 -25.95 24.88 -11.82
CA HIS A 952 -24.98 25.98 -11.76
C HIS A 952 -23.58 25.46 -12.07
N ILE A 953 -23.07 25.79 -13.26
CA ILE A 953 -21.83 25.21 -13.78
C ILE A 953 -20.88 26.32 -14.20
N ASN A 954 -19.67 26.32 -13.63
CA ASN A 954 -18.59 27.24 -13.98
C ASN A 954 -17.36 26.45 -14.46
N ILE A 955 -16.91 26.71 -15.70
CA ILE A 955 -15.79 26.03 -16.35
C ILE A 955 -14.77 27.08 -16.83
N VAL A 956 -13.53 26.96 -16.36
CA VAL A 956 -12.43 27.90 -16.60
C VAL A 956 -11.17 27.12 -16.98
N ASN A 957 -10.42 27.55 -18.00
CA ASN A 957 -9.06 27.06 -18.30
C ASN A 957 -8.96 25.52 -18.50
N CYS A 958 -9.90 24.92 -19.23
CA CYS A 958 -10.00 23.46 -19.38
C CYS A 958 -9.99 22.98 -20.84
N SER A 959 -9.77 21.67 -21.00
CA SER A 959 -10.04 20.93 -22.24
C SER A 959 -11.07 19.83 -21.98
N LEU A 960 -12.23 19.89 -22.64
CA LEU A 960 -13.34 18.95 -22.48
C LEU A 960 -13.62 18.19 -23.78
N ASP A 961 -13.71 16.87 -23.69
CA ASP A 961 -14.08 15.93 -24.75
C ASP A 961 -15.28 15.10 -24.25
N ILE A 962 -16.49 15.46 -24.65
CA ILE A 962 -17.75 14.89 -24.14
C ILE A 962 -18.46 14.13 -25.27
N ASP A 963 -18.80 12.86 -25.03
CA ASP A 963 -19.56 12.01 -25.95
C ASP A 963 -20.82 11.49 -25.23
N VAL A 964 -22.00 11.88 -25.72
CA VAL A 964 -23.28 11.51 -25.11
C VAL A 964 -24.15 10.76 -26.10
N ASN A 965 -24.40 9.48 -25.84
CA ASN A 965 -25.26 8.64 -26.67
C ASN A 965 -26.44 8.14 -25.85
N SER A 966 -27.57 8.83 -25.95
CA SER A 966 -28.71 8.61 -25.07
C SER A 966 -30.06 8.93 -25.73
N ASN A 967 -31.15 8.33 -25.25
CA ASN A 967 -32.48 8.69 -25.74
C ASN A 967 -32.82 10.16 -25.39
N TYR A 968 -32.47 10.58 -24.17
CA TYR A 968 -32.49 11.95 -23.67
C TYR A 968 -31.09 12.31 -23.17
N GLY A 969 -30.31 12.96 -24.02
CA GLY A 969 -28.93 13.31 -23.73
C GLY A 969 -28.73 14.80 -23.48
N LEU A 970 -27.80 15.12 -22.59
CA LEU A 970 -27.31 16.47 -22.35
C LEU A 970 -25.80 16.46 -22.17
N GLY A 971 -25.09 17.35 -22.86
CA GLY A 971 -23.65 17.53 -22.63
C GLY A 971 -23.37 18.27 -21.32
N ILE A 972 -23.80 19.53 -21.23
CA ILE A 972 -23.55 20.41 -20.07
C ILE A 972 -24.83 21.16 -19.70
N GLY A 973 -25.30 21.05 -18.45
CA GLY A 973 -26.43 21.85 -17.94
C GLY A 973 -27.42 21.07 -17.07
N SER A 974 -28.73 21.28 -17.28
CA SER A 974 -29.79 20.53 -16.59
C SER A 974 -30.75 19.85 -17.58
N LEU A 975 -31.11 18.58 -17.35
CA LEU A 975 -31.99 17.85 -18.28
C LEU A 975 -33.46 18.32 -18.15
N GLU A 976 -33.98 18.43 -16.92
CA GLU A 976 -35.40 18.68 -16.67
C GLU A 976 -35.71 20.02 -15.97
N SER A 977 -34.70 20.85 -15.70
CA SER A 977 -34.86 22.16 -15.04
C SER A 977 -34.04 23.26 -15.72
N ASN A 978 -34.05 24.46 -15.15
CA ASN A 978 -33.28 25.60 -15.66
C ASN A 978 -31.77 25.36 -15.56
N SER A 979 -30.99 26.09 -16.34
CA SER A 979 -29.53 26.00 -16.27
C SER A 979 -28.83 27.35 -16.40
N SER A 980 -27.72 27.48 -15.68
CA SER A 980 -26.80 28.61 -15.75
C SER A 980 -25.39 28.07 -15.98
N VAL A 981 -24.87 28.30 -17.18
CA VAL A 981 -23.57 27.77 -17.61
C VAL A 981 -22.63 28.92 -17.98
N TYR A 982 -21.48 28.97 -17.32
CA TYR A 982 -20.42 29.93 -17.61
C TYR A 982 -19.15 29.19 -18.04
N ILE A 983 -18.62 29.53 -19.22
CA ILE A 983 -17.44 28.90 -19.82
C ILE A 983 -16.45 29.99 -20.20
N THR A 984 -15.21 29.90 -19.72
CA THR A 984 -14.15 30.83 -20.14
C THR A 984 -12.79 30.15 -20.35
N LYS A 985 -11.99 30.65 -21.31
CA LYS A 985 -10.62 30.15 -21.60
C LYS A 985 -10.55 28.63 -21.81
N THR A 986 -11.57 28.05 -22.44
CA THR A 986 -11.79 26.59 -22.44
C THR A 986 -11.98 26.08 -23.87
N SER A 987 -11.46 24.89 -24.17
CA SER A 987 -11.73 24.16 -25.40
C SER A 987 -12.70 23.02 -25.13
N ILE A 988 -13.82 22.98 -25.86
CA ILE A 988 -14.87 21.96 -25.74
C ILE A 988 -15.06 21.28 -27.09
N ARG A 989 -14.97 19.95 -27.11
CA ARG A 989 -15.49 19.09 -28.17
C ARG A 989 -16.63 18.26 -27.59
N LEU A 990 -17.80 18.33 -28.21
CA LEU A 990 -19.01 17.64 -27.77
C LEU A 990 -19.64 16.88 -28.94
N MET A 991 -19.75 15.56 -28.80
CA MET A 991 -20.45 14.70 -29.74
C MET A 991 -21.70 14.13 -29.08
N GLY A 992 -22.83 14.14 -29.79
CA GLY A 992 -24.10 13.70 -29.21
C GLY A 992 -25.01 12.97 -30.19
N GLY A 993 -25.63 11.88 -29.74
CA GLY A 993 -26.55 11.07 -30.54
C GLY A 993 -27.76 10.62 -29.74
N GLY A 994 -28.96 10.65 -30.32
CA GLY A 994 -30.17 10.29 -29.56
C GLY A 994 -31.52 10.55 -30.22
N ASN A 995 -32.58 10.55 -29.42
CA ASN A 995 -33.88 11.07 -29.84
C ASN A 995 -34.01 12.56 -29.49
N THR A 996 -33.69 12.91 -28.24
CA THR A 996 -33.65 14.29 -27.74
C THR A 996 -32.25 14.59 -27.22
N MET A 997 -31.60 15.65 -27.72
CA MET A 997 -30.21 15.96 -27.36
C MET A 997 -29.97 17.46 -27.22
N VAL A 998 -29.32 17.88 -26.14
CA VAL A 998 -28.84 19.26 -25.96
C VAL A 998 -27.34 19.25 -25.74
N GLY A 999 -26.62 20.11 -26.45
CA GLY A 999 -25.18 20.27 -26.24
C GLY A 999 -24.91 20.96 -24.90
N ILE A 1000 -25.20 22.25 -24.83
CA ILE A 1000 -25.05 23.09 -23.64
C ILE A 1000 -26.39 23.78 -23.35
N GLY A 1001 -26.94 23.63 -22.15
CA GLY A 1001 -28.18 24.32 -21.76
C GLY A 1001 -29.18 23.42 -21.04
N SER A 1002 -30.39 23.30 -21.57
CA SER A 1002 -31.44 22.50 -20.92
C SER A 1002 -32.38 21.82 -21.93
N CYS A 1003 -32.87 20.63 -21.60
CA CYS A 1003 -33.89 19.98 -22.43
C CYS A 1003 -35.29 20.52 -22.10
N LYS A 1004 -35.74 20.42 -20.84
CA LYS A 1004 -37.12 20.78 -20.42
C LYS A 1004 -37.23 22.00 -19.49
N GLY A 1005 -36.12 22.70 -19.24
CA GLY A 1005 -36.09 23.89 -18.41
C GLY A 1005 -36.89 25.04 -19.00
N ARG A 1006 -37.36 25.96 -18.13
CA ARG A 1006 -38.06 27.17 -18.59
C ARG A 1006 -37.08 28.21 -19.12
N GLU A 1007 -35.86 28.23 -18.62
CA GLU A 1007 -34.81 29.20 -18.94
C GLU A 1007 -33.42 28.55 -18.92
N SER A 1008 -32.57 28.90 -19.89
CA SER A 1008 -31.14 28.61 -19.88
C SER A 1008 -30.32 29.88 -20.13
N LYS A 1009 -29.45 30.21 -19.19
CA LYS A 1009 -28.48 31.31 -19.31
C LYS A 1009 -27.10 30.75 -19.58
N ILE A 1010 -26.53 31.11 -20.73
CA ILE A 1010 -25.26 30.55 -21.18
C ILE A 1010 -24.34 31.68 -21.59
N LYS A 1011 -23.17 31.72 -20.96
CA LYS A 1011 -22.14 32.71 -21.25
C LYS A 1011 -20.83 32.01 -21.60
N VAL A 1012 -20.25 32.36 -22.75
CA VAL A 1012 -19.03 31.77 -23.30
C VAL A 1012 -18.06 32.89 -23.64
N GLU A 1013 -16.88 32.90 -23.02
CA GLU A 1013 -15.85 33.94 -23.21
C GLU A 1013 -14.47 33.35 -23.50
N ASP A 1014 -13.72 33.86 -24.49
CA ASP A 1014 -12.35 33.42 -24.79
C ASP A 1014 -12.23 31.88 -24.97
N ALA A 1015 -13.22 31.24 -25.61
CA ALA A 1015 -13.34 29.79 -25.66
C ALA A 1015 -13.46 29.24 -27.08
N SER A 1016 -13.22 27.95 -27.24
CA SER A 1016 -13.41 27.20 -28.48
C SER A 1016 -14.44 26.09 -28.24
N VAL A 1017 -15.58 26.12 -28.93
CA VAL A 1017 -16.68 25.18 -28.74
C VAL A 1017 -17.02 24.51 -30.07
N ASP A 1018 -16.81 23.21 -30.15
CA ASP A 1018 -17.10 22.34 -31.29
C ASP A 1018 -18.16 21.32 -30.88
N ILE A 1019 -19.37 21.42 -31.43
CA ILE A 1019 -20.51 20.57 -31.09
C ILE A 1019 -21.04 19.88 -32.34
N SER A 1020 -21.05 18.56 -32.35
CA SER A 1020 -21.64 17.73 -33.41
C SER A 1020 -22.76 16.85 -32.85
N LEU A 1021 -24.01 17.18 -33.17
CA LEU A 1021 -25.21 16.46 -32.70
C LEU A 1021 -25.96 15.74 -33.82
N ARG A 1022 -26.53 14.57 -33.51
CA ARG A 1022 -27.44 13.85 -34.39
C ARG A 1022 -28.62 13.27 -33.61
N ALA A 1023 -29.75 13.98 -33.61
CA ALA A 1023 -30.95 13.56 -32.89
C ALA A 1023 -32.24 14.06 -33.55
N ASN A 1024 -33.39 13.45 -33.25
CA ASN A 1024 -34.66 13.90 -33.82
C ASN A 1024 -35.02 15.33 -33.37
N TYR A 1025 -34.80 15.64 -32.10
CA TYR A 1025 -35.04 16.93 -31.49
C TYR A 1025 -33.77 17.39 -30.77
N SER A 1026 -33.16 18.49 -31.19
CA SER A 1026 -31.90 18.92 -30.60
C SER A 1026 -31.63 20.41 -30.71
N THR A 1027 -30.84 20.92 -29.78
CA THR A 1027 -30.21 22.24 -29.87
C THR A 1027 -28.76 22.15 -29.43
N CYS A 1028 -27.84 22.77 -30.16
CA CYS A 1028 -26.43 22.76 -29.76
C CYS A 1028 -26.21 23.59 -28.49
N ILE A 1029 -26.74 24.83 -28.46
CA ILE A 1029 -26.60 25.74 -27.32
C ILE A 1029 -27.96 26.40 -27.00
N GLY A 1030 -28.53 26.11 -25.83
CA GLY A 1030 -29.76 26.72 -25.33
C GLY A 1030 -30.69 25.76 -24.60
N ALA A 1031 -31.86 26.27 -24.24
CA ALA A 1031 -32.99 25.50 -23.76
C ALA A 1031 -33.83 25.00 -24.94
N LEU A 1032 -34.10 23.69 -25.05
CA LEU A 1032 -34.88 23.12 -26.15
C LEU A 1032 -36.38 23.48 -26.07
N GLU A 1033 -36.97 23.38 -24.87
CA GLU A 1033 -38.38 23.72 -24.58
C GLU A 1033 -38.53 25.10 -23.89
N GLY A 1034 -37.42 25.79 -23.59
CA GLY A 1034 -37.39 27.00 -22.78
C GLY A 1034 -36.91 28.26 -23.50
N LEU A 1035 -36.83 29.36 -22.74
CA LEU A 1035 -36.17 30.59 -23.17
C LEU A 1035 -34.65 30.42 -23.04
N SER A 1036 -33.90 30.94 -24.01
CA SER A 1036 -32.43 30.95 -23.94
C SER A 1036 -31.90 32.37 -23.94
N GLU A 1037 -30.98 32.67 -23.04
CA GLU A 1037 -30.20 33.91 -22.99
C GLU A 1037 -28.73 33.55 -23.21
N LEU A 1038 -28.25 33.81 -24.44
CA LEU A 1038 -26.92 33.40 -24.89
C LEU A 1038 -26.02 34.62 -25.10
N GLU A 1039 -24.87 34.64 -24.42
CA GLU A 1039 -23.83 35.66 -24.57
C GLU A 1039 -22.51 35.00 -24.93
N ILE A 1040 -22.03 35.19 -26.16
CA ILE A 1040 -20.80 34.58 -26.67
C ILE A 1040 -19.83 35.66 -27.10
N ASN A 1041 -18.72 35.80 -26.40
CA ASN A 1041 -17.72 36.84 -26.62
C ASN A 1041 -16.34 36.23 -26.92
N CYS A 1042 -15.65 36.74 -27.94
CA CYS A 1042 -14.27 36.34 -28.27
C CYS A 1042 -14.08 34.80 -28.41
N ALA A 1043 -15.05 34.11 -29.03
CA ALA A 1043 -15.05 32.65 -29.08
C ALA A 1043 -15.04 32.08 -30.51
N GLY A 1044 -14.46 30.89 -30.66
CA GLY A 1044 -14.63 30.05 -31.85
C GLY A 1044 -15.77 29.06 -31.63
N ILE A 1045 -16.81 29.12 -32.45
CA ILE A 1045 -18.02 28.29 -32.32
C ILE A 1045 -18.22 27.50 -33.62
N TRP A 1046 -18.16 26.17 -33.55
CA TRP A 1046 -18.42 25.25 -34.67
C TRP A 1046 -19.55 24.31 -34.29
N LEU A 1047 -20.70 24.45 -34.95
CA LEU A 1047 -21.90 23.69 -34.63
C LEU A 1047 -22.35 22.89 -35.86
N GLU A 1048 -22.37 21.58 -35.72
CA GLU A 1048 -22.95 20.65 -36.67
C GLU A 1048 -24.14 19.94 -36.02
N ASN A 1049 -25.33 19.99 -36.64
CA ASN A 1049 -26.49 19.31 -36.07
C ASN A 1049 -27.45 18.79 -37.15
N GLY A 1050 -27.89 17.54 -36.99
CA GLY A 1050 -28.76 16.85 -37.94
C GLY A 1050 -29.96 16.17 -37.28
N GLY A 1051 -31.17 16.42 -37.77
CA GLY A 1051 -32.39 15.96 -37.10
C GLY A 1051 -33.71 16.35 -37.76
N ARG A 1052 -34.86 15.99 -37.17
CA ARG A 1052 -36.16 16.54 -37.60
C ARG A 1052 -36.29 18.00 -37.20
N GLN A 1053 -35.97 18.30 -35.94
CA GLN A 1053 -35.92 19.64 -35.35
C GLN A 1053 -34.56 19.85 -34.68
N ALA A 1054 -33.53 20.00 -35.51
CA ALA A 1054 -32.15 20.29 -35.07
C ALA A 1054 -31.87 21.79 -35.18
N LEU A 1055 -31.52 22.42 -34.06
CA LEU A 1055 -31.23 23.85 -33.94
C LEU A 1055 -29.75 24.07 -33.59
N ALA A 1056 -29.20 25.22 -33.99
CA ALA A 1056 -27.91 25.69 -33.50
C ALA A 1056 -28.07 26.38 -32.14
N PHE A 1057 -29.04 27.28 -32.04
CA PHE A 1057 -29.27 28.10 -30.86
C PHE A 1057 -30.73 28.10 -30.43
N GLY A 1058 -30.97 28.03 -29.11
CA GLY A 1058 -32.29 28.24 -28.52
C GLY A 1058 -33.26 27.06 -28.63
N GLY A 1059 -34.54 27.34 -28.40
CA GLY A 1059 -35.62 26.35 -28.28
C GLY A 1059 -36.81 26.59 -29.21
N VAL A 1060 -37.73 25.63 -29.25
CA VAL A 1060 -38.91 25.65 -30.15
C VAL A 1060 -40.14 26.34 -29.55
N GLU A 1061 -40.23 26.45 -28.22
CA GLU A 1061 -41.46 26.90 -27.54
C GLU A 1061 -41.44 28.37 -27.10
N ARG A 1062 -40.26 28.95 -26.84
CA ARG A 1062 -40.13 30.31 -26.30
C ARG A 1062 -39.04 31.10 -27.03
N GLU A 1063 -39.26 32.40 -27.16
CA GLU A 1063 -38.34 33.31 -27.84
C GLU A 1063 -36.99 33.36 -27.10
N SER A 1064 -35.90 33.22 -27.87
CA SER A 1064 -34.53 33.17 -27.36
C SER A 1064 -33.76 34.43 -27.78
N LYS A 1065 -32.77 34.84 -26.99
CA LYS A 1065 -31.85 35.95 -27.26
C LYS A 1065 -30.45 35.43 -27.50
N VAL A 1066 -29.83 35.87 -28.59
CA VAL A 1066 -28.49 35.43 -29.00
C VAL A 1066 -27.63 36.66 -29.24
N TYR A 1067 -26.60 36.84 -28.42
CA TYR A 1067 -25.59 37.87 -28.57
C TYR A 1067 -24.24 37.23 -28.90
N LEU A 1068 -23.69 37.58 -30.06
CA LEU A 1068 -22.37 37.13 -30.53
C LEU A 1068 -21.48 38.35 -30.71
N ASP A 1069 -20.38 38.45 -29.97
CA ASP A 1069 -19.39 39.51 -30.12
C ASP A 1069 -18.01 38.94 -30.46
N SER A 1070 -17.37 39.49 -31.48
CA SER A 1070 -15.96 39.25 -31.83
C SER A 1070 -15.63 37.75 -31.98
N SER A 1071 -16.57 36.98 -32.50
CA SER A 1071 -16.54 35.51 -32.53
C SER A 1071 -16.47 34.95 -33.96
N ASP A 1072 -15.83 33.79 -34.15
CA ASP A 1072 -15.84 33.03 -35.42
C ASP A 1072 -16.85 31.90 -35.29
N THR A 1073 -18.04 32.09 -35.85
CA THR A 1073 -19.19 31.18 -35.71
C THR A 1073 -19.50 30.49 -37.03
N ARG A 1074 -19.41 29.16 -37.05
CA ARG A 1074 -19.77 28.30 -38.18
C ARG A 1074 -20.86 27.34 -37.76
N VAL A 1075 -21.96 27.37 -38.50
CA VAL A 1075 -23.14 26.56 -38.25
C VAL A 1075 -23.47 25.78 -39.51
N ASN A 1076 -23.56 24.46 -39.39
CA ASN A 1076 -23.97 23.56 -40.46
C ASN A 1076 -25.10 22.64 -39.97
N LEU A 1077 -26.29 22.84 -40.51
CA LEU A 1077 -27.50 22.18 -40.05
C LEU A 1077 -28.19 21.41 -41.17
N HIS A 1078 -28.71 20.24 -40.82
CA HIS A 1078 -29.61 19.47 -41.69
C HIS A 1078 -30.90 19.15 -40.94
N ASN A 1079 -32.01 19.83 -41.30
CA ASN A 1079 -33.28 19.69 -40.58
C ASN A 1079 -34.55 19.85 -41.44
N SER A 1080 -35.69 19.34 -40.94
CA SER A 1080 -36.99 19.44 -41.64
C SER A 1080 -37.63 20.82 -41.57
N ILE A 1081 -37.18 21.69 -40.66
CA ILE A 1081 -37.81 22.99 -40.36
C ILE A 1081 -37.23 24.16 -41.17
N GLY A 1082 -36.10 23.97 -41.83
CA GLY A 1082 -35.46 24.95 -42.71
C GLY A 1082 -34.94 26.21 -42.01
N ARG A 1083 -34.67 26.16 -40.70
CA ARG A 1083 -34.16 27.28 -39.89
C ARG A 1083 -33.13 26.81 -38.87
N ASP A 1084 -32.25 27.69 -38.41
CA ASP A 1084 -31.21 27.42 -37.41
C ASP A 1084 -31.64 27.71 -35.97
N THR A 1085 -32.59 28.64 -35.79
CA THR A 1085 -33.17 29.02 -34.51
C THR A 1085 -34.63 29.48 -34.68
N TYR A 1086 -35.37 29.56 -33.57
CA TYR A 1086 -36.69 30.21 -33.50
C TYR A 1086 -36.64 31.62 -32.89
N ALA A 1087 -35.45 32.11 -32.52
CA ALA A 1087 -35.26 33.51 -32.17
C ALA A 1087 -35.65 34.41 -33.36
N SER A 1088 -36.34 35.52 -33.06
CA SER A 1088 -36.59 36.58 -34.05
C SER A 1088 -35.29 37.30 -34.37
N GLU A 1089 -35.17 37.86 -35.58
CA GLU A 1089 -33.96 38.58 -36.01
C GLU A 1089 -33.65 39.78 -35.08
N ASP A 1090 -34.67 40.42 -34.49
CA ASP A 1090 -34.48 41.50 -33.50
C ASP A 1090 -33.81 41.04 -32.19
N ASN A 1091 -33.85 39.72 -31.91
CA ASN A 1091 -33.24 39.11 -30.74
C ASN A 1091 -31.91 38.39 -31.06
N ILE A 1092 -31.41 38.53 -32.30
CA ILE A 1092 -30.11 38.01 -32.71
C ILE A 1092 -29.21 39.20 -33.02
N GLU A 1093 -28.23 39.44 -32.15
CA GLU A 1093 -27.27 40.52 -32.30
C GLU A 1093 -25.88 39.94 -32.54
N ILE A 1094 -25.30 40.29 -33.69
CA ILE A 1094 -23.97 39.86 -34.11
C ILE A 1094 -23.11 41.10 -34.29
N VAL A 1095 -22.08 41.24 -33.46
CA VAL A 1095 -21.18 42.40 -33.39
C VAL A 1095 -19.75 41.92 -33.64
N ASN A 1096 -19.12 42.35 -34.72
CA ASN A 1096 -17.74 41.96 -35.08
C ASN A 1096 -17.54 40.42 -35.27
N GLY A 1097 -16.47 40.01 -35.97
CA GLY A 1097 -16.12 38.59 -36.16
C GLY A 1097 -16.47 38.01 -37.53
N ARG A 1098 -16.61 36.68 -37.62
CA ARG A 1098 -16.89 35.94 -38.87
C ARG A 1098 -18.03 34.96 -38.66
N ILE A 1099 -19.01 34.97 -39.56
CA ILE A 1099 -20.15 34.05 -39.48
C ILE A 1099 -20.36 33.28 -40.79
N SER A 1100 -20.77 32.02 -40.65
CA SER A 1100 -21.20 31.17 -41.76
C SER A 1100 -22.30 30.25 -41.29
N PHE A 1101 -23.53 30.48 -41.75
CA PHE A 1101 -24.69 29.66 -41.44
C PHE A 1101 -25.12 28.91 -42.72
N ILE A 1102 -25.12 27.58 -42.66
CA ILE A 1102 -25.55 26.69 -43.74
C ILE A 1102 -26.66 25.81 -43.19
N ILE A 1103 -27.83 25.83 -43.84
CA ILE A 1103 -29.00 25.05 -43.46
C ILE A 1103 -29.47 24.30 -44.70
N ASN A 1104 -29.49 22.96 -44.66
CA ASN A 1104 -29.86 22.11 -45.79
C ASN A 1104 -29.11 22.48 -47.09
N ASP A 1105 -27.79 22.64 -46.98
CA ASP A 1105 -26.88 23.06 -48.06
C ASP A 1105 -27.13 24.47 -48.63
N ILE A 1106 -27.98 25.27 -47.99
CA ILE A 1106 -28.28 26.65 -48.37
C ILE A 1106 -27.63 27.61 -47.36
N LYS A 1107 -26.89 28.59 -47.87
CA LYS A 1107 -26.28 29.63 -47.04
C LYS A 1107 -27.33 30.65 -46.57
N LEU A 1108 -27.39 30.90 -45.27
CA LEU A 1108 -28.21 31.94 -44.64
C LEU A 1108 -27.36 33.21 -44.44
N GLU A 1109 -27.84 34.35 -44.91
CA GLU A 1109 -27.22 35.65 -44.68
C GLU A 1109 -27.82 36.32 -43.45
N ARG A 1110 -26.97 36.82 -42.53
CA ARG A 1110 -27.37 37.57 -41.33
C ARG A 1110 -26.68 38.93 -41.33
N GLU A 1111 -27.37 39.93 -40.80
CA GLU A 1111 -26.82 41.29 -40.65
C GLU A 1111 -25.79 41.31 -39.50
N MET A 1112 -24.62 41.90 -39.76
CA MET A 1112 -23.54 42.03 -38.77
C MET A 1112 -23.28 43.52 -38.53
N LYS A 1113 -23.24 43.91 -37.26
CA LYS A 1113 -22.84 45.26 -36.84
C LYS A 1113 -21.32 45.28 -36.67
N PHE A 1114 -20.68 46.32 -37.20
CA PHE A 1114 -19.26 46.59 -36.97
C PHE A 1114 -19.17 47.80 -36.04
N THR A 1115 -18.58 47.60 -34.86
CA THR A 1115 -18.41 48.64 -33.82
C THR A 1115 -16.97 48.77 -33.41
#